data_AF-A0A6C0D9V4-F1
#
_entry.id   AF-A0A6C0D9V4-F1
#
_cell.length_a   1.000
_cell.length_b   1.000
_cell.length_c   1.000
_cell.angle_alpha   90.00
_cell.angle_beta   90.00
_cell.angle_gamma   90.00
#
_symmetry.space_group_name_H-M   'P 1'
#
loop_
_entity.id
_entity.type
_entity.pdbx_description
1 polymer ?
#
loop_
_entity_poly.entity_id
_entity_poly.type
_entity_poly.pdbx_seq_one_letter_code
_entity_poly.pdbx_strand_id
1 'polypeptide(L)'
;MSNSDTESDNNSESTDSDIESEDEYTKTFEGQFSLEDLEKLIKEDGIISYDPICVRKRSNWSTGNNQYKFDNPEFSPEKLLDDIHDHSPKLHVLLDKIEKLDKKDMQKYGKKFKHFIFSDLKSGTYGAKLIAGALMANGMKLGYSSKQNQNPKSNKKYDKIDLFSNDELMKSKGNNFYLLSSVSVYDQPITTVMKKSILKNFNERPTNTYGDLARIIVMDSGFKEGIDLFDIKYIHIYEPSVNPADQKQVIGRGTRTCGQKGLEFHPTRGWPLYVYVYDLSIPEKIRPSFLNSKTTMDLYLKALNIDVRLYNFAHELEKTAIYGSVDYELNRNIHMFSIGLDDDLEEELPEGAEFVYGGDQTGVGNFDGIGGGPKLRIVSKEPKYFIGETKQAPPMNFEEMRNNIRENYSDFAWDFVKMENLCKQSGGASGEVIKYTPTQDFIRNYFTPMNPIKGMLLWHSVGTGKTCSAIAAATNTFEKQGYTILWVTRTTLKNDIWKNMFDQVCNESIRNSITHSGLEIPNEQNKRMRLLSKSWRIRPMSYKQFSNLVSKQNSFYKSLVKQNGELDPLNKTLLIIDEAHKLYGGGDLSSIERPDMNAFHQALMNSYQLSGPNSVKLLLMTATPITENPMELIQLINLCKPIDKQLPNNFDDFSTRYLDEVGEFTTKGREHFLDDIAGHISYLNREKDARQFAQPIIEFIDVPIPNISQAEKFDKKIVHEIMNPNVNDLQEKIAETNEKLQGELSDLDKNKFKFLKNEICNDLEGKSKSQCEKIVNNNIKMLVNEAKAEVKKIRDEIKEMKEIIKERNAAKKKALGNIKINIETLNEEYEKYKGTTLYSIKNNCGVKISGDVPLKTLIKQHPIISQYDNEISEYNEKIQQLHNNLKIDINVYKQKINNLKNLLKTDLNDLEKRVVSMNIRDARKTQNAVMKIKNKEMSIIENSLKEDIKKTQKKKDKKYKVVRKTIKHMIKDEKRNDKERQKEEKKLLKLKRQQEDHVEEIKHELLQGLVHKYKGKIMDDMVELDERMMEKETEKENARNEKEQKKEKREREKLKKEVERLSRKLDKEREKENKKKQQQELRETKKREKLLKANARKTKKNN
;
A
#
# COMPACT_ATOMS: atom_id res chain seq x y z
N MET A 1 -70.98 -9.26 -30.40
CA MET A 1 -70.66 -10.63 -29.93
C MET A 1 -69.65 -10.48 -28.80
N SER A 2 -69.82 -10.95 -27.57
CA SER A 2 -70.96 -11.40 -26.76
C SER A 2 -70.40 -11.52 -25.33
N ASN A 3 -71.15 -11.01 -24.34
CA ASN A 3 -70.92 -11.01 -22.89
C ASN A 3 -70.21 -12.24 -22.29
N SER A 4 -69.48 -12.05 -21.18
CA SER A 4 -69.97 -12.46 -19.83
C SER A 4 -68.90 -12.30 -18.72
N ASP A 5 -69.23 -11.46 -17.74
CA ASP A 5 -69.29 -11.70 -16.28
C ASP A 5 -68.13 -12.29 -15.44
N THR A 6 -67.86 -11.50 -14.37
CA THR A 6 -67.62 -11.83 -12.94
C THR A 6 -66.28 -12.39 -12.42
N GLU A 7 -65.69 -11.56 -11.55
CA GLU A 7 -64.90 -11.77 -10.31
C GLU A 7 -64.16 -13.10 -10.04
N SER A 8 -62.86 -12.97 -9.71
CA SER A 8 -62.16 -13.87 -8.77
C SER A 8 -60.98 -13.19 -8.08
N ASP A 9 -60.96 -13.29 -6.75
CA ASP A 9 -59.87 -12.97 -5.83
C ASP A 9 -58.77 -14.05 -5.81
N ASN A 10 -57.54 -13.58 -5.56
CA ASN A 10 -56.39 -14.19 -4.86
C ASN A 10 -55.59 -15.40 -5.39
N ASN A 11 -54.27 -15.15 -5.35
CA ASN A 11 -53.10 -16.03 -5.19
C ASN A 11 -52.64 -16.92 -6.35
N SER A 12 -51.49 -16.56 -6.92
CA SER A 12 -50.53 -17.53 -7.46
C SER A 12 -49.09 -17.04 -7.29
N GLU A 13 -48.30 -17.88 -6.63
CA GLU A 13 -46.85 -17.89 -6.55
C GLU A 13 -46.19 -18.06 -7.94
N SER A 14 -45.02 -17.44 -8.13
CA SER A 14 -44.01 -17.84 -9.13
C SER A 14 -42.64 -17.37 -8.61
N THR A 15 -41.86 -18.27 -7.98
CA THR A 15 -40.65 -18.91 -8.54
C THR A 15 -39.54 -17.92 -8.91
N ASP A 16 -38.62 -17.69 -7.96
CA ASP A 16 -37.25 -17.24 -8.25
C ASP A 16 -36.32 -18.44 -8.02
N SER A 17 -35.76 -18.93 -9.11
CA SER A 17 -34.54 -19.72 -9.14
C SER A 17 -33.32 -18.79 -9.11
N ASP A 18 -32.20 -19.34 -8.66
CA ASP A 18 -30.82 -18.85 -8.87
C ASP A 18 -30.20 -17.97 -7.77
N ILE A 19 -29.83 -18.63 -6.66
CA ILE A 19 -28.66 -18.27 -5.85
C ILE A 19 -27.88 -19.57 -5.56
N GLU A 20 -26.87 -19.86 -6.37
CA GLU A 20 -25.76 -20.75 -6.03
C GLU A 20 -24.47 -20.17 -6.63
N SER A 21 -23.82 -19.24 -5.93
CA SER A 21 -22.42 -18.88 -6.19
C SER A 21 -21.72 -18.11 -5.04
N GLU A 22 -22.02 -18.40 -3.77
CA GLU A 22 -21.33 -17.77 -2.61
C GLU A 22 -20.66 -18.75 -1.63
N ASP A 23 -20.57 -20.05 -1.96
CA ASP A 23 -20.03 -21.07 -1.04
C ASP A 23 -18.55 -21.44 -1.26
N GLU A 24 -17.79 -20.68 -2.06
CA GLU A 24 -16.40 -21.04 -2.39
C GLU A 24 -15.31 -20.30 -1.57
N TYR A 25 -15.67 -19.30 -0.75
CA TYR A 25 -14.70 -18.53 0.04
C TYR A 25 -14.58 -18.90 1.53
N THR A 26 -15.36 -19.88 2.01
CA THR A 26 -15.39 -20.27 3.43
C THR A 26 -14.64 -21.57 3.76
N LYS A 27 -14.03 -22.24 2.77
CA LYS A 27 -13.34 -23.54 2.96
C LYS A 27 -11.83 -23.47 3.23
N THR A 28 -11.22 -22.29 3.32
CA THR A 28 -9.75 -22.15 3.45
C THR A 28 -9.25 -21.71 4.83
N PHE A 29 -10.05 -21.84 5.88
CA PHE A 29 -9.63 -21.51 7.26
C PHE A 29 -10.00 -22.57 8.32
N GLU A 30 -10.10 -23.83 7.93
CA GLU A 30 -10.23 -24.95 8.88
C GLU A 30 -8.89 -25.64 9.10
N GLY A 31 -8.10 -25.11 10.03
CA GLY A 31 -6.90 -25.80 10.50
C GLY A 31 -5.89 -24.89 11.15
N GLN A 32 -6.11 -24.52 12.41
CA GLN A 32 -5.13 -24.25 13.48
C GLN A 32 -5.80 -23.41 14.57
N PHE A 33 -5.54 -23.74 15.84
CA PHE A 33 -6.08 -23.17 17.09
C PHE A 33 -7.35 -23.83 17.66
N SER A 34 -7.21 -24.35 18.89
CA SER A 34 -8.33 -24.78 19.72
C SER A 34 -8.99 -23.58 20.40
N LEU A 35 -10.29 -23.68 20.72
CA LEU A 35 -11.04 -22.63 21.41
C LEU A 35 -10.45 -22.27 22.80
N GLU A 36 -9.74 -23.20 23.43
CA GLU A 36 -9.02 -23.00 24.70
C GLU A 36 -7.72 -22.21 24.53
N ASP A 37 -7.12 -22.23 23.34
CA ASP A 37 -5.98 -21.39 22.98
C ASP A 37 -6.43 -19.95 22.63
N LEU A 38 -7.59 -19.80 22.00
CA LEU A 38 -8.23 -18.51 21.73
C LEU A 38 -8.71 -17.81 23.02
N GLU A 39 -9.31 -18.54 23.96
CA GLU A 39 -9.67 -17.98 25.27
C GLU A 39 -8.45 -17.63 26.13
N LYS A 40 -7.31 -18.32 25.97
CA LYS A 40 -6.02 -17.92 26.59
C LYS A 40 -5.42 -16.68 25.93
N LEU A 41 -5.46 -16.59 24.59
CA LEU A 41 -5.02 -15.42 23.83
C LEU A 41 -5.84 -14.15 24.14
N ILE A 42 -7.13 -14.31 24.43
CA ILE A 42 -8.02 -13.21 24.84
C ILE A 42 -7.80 -12.83 26.32
N LYS A 43 -7.39 -13.78 27.17
CA LYS A 43 -7.08 -13.53 28.59
C LYS A 43 -5.66 -13.00 28.84
N GLU A 44 -4.76 -13.07 27.87
CA GLU A 44 -3.41 -12.51 27.94
C GLU A 44 -3.26 -11.27 27.05
N ASP A 45 -3.58 -10.08 27.57
CA ASP A 45 -3.00 -8.78 27.16
C ASP A 45 -2.72 -8.56 25.66
N GLY A 46 -3.63 -8.98 24.77
CA GLY A 46 -3.48 -8.83 23.33
C GLY A 46 -3.59 -7.36 22.90
N ILE A 47 -2.50 -6.81 22.37
CA ILE A 47 -2.55 -5.54 21.60
C ILE A 47 -3.41 -5.79 20.35
N ILE A 48 -4.52 -5.05 20.23
CA ILE A 48 -5.48 -5.21 19.11
C ILE A 48 -5.31 -4.11 18.06
N SER A 49 -4.81 -2.95 18.48
CA SER A 49 -4.47 -1.84 17.60
C SER A 49 -3.34 -1.02 18.22
N TYR A 50 -2.77 -0.11 17.45
CA TYR A 50 -1.75 0.83 17.93
C TYR A 50 -2.31 2.26 17.91
N ASP A 51 -1.93 3.10 18.88
CA ASP A 51 -2.20 4.54 18.82
C ASP A 51 -1.26 5.19 17.77
N PRO A 52 -1.80 5.76 16.66
CA PRO A 52 -0.99 6.35 15.60
C PRO A 52 -0.10 7.50 16.08
N ILE A 53 -0.61 8.37 16.96
CA ILE A 53 0.14 9.53 17.46
C ILE A 53 1.28 9.06 18.38
N CYS A 54 1.03 8.02 19.18
CA CYS A 54 2.05 7.40 20.01
C CYS A 54 3.15 6.79 19.14
N VAL A 55 2.82 5.95 18.16
CA VAL A 55 3.79 5.30 17.25
C VAL A 55 4.68 6.36 16.59
N ARG A 56 4.07 7.43 16.05
CA ARG A 56 4.80 8.53 15.41
C ARG A 56 5.81 9.19 16.37
N LYS A 57 5.42 9.53 17.59
CA LYS A 57 6.32 10.17 18.59
C LYS A 57 7.40 9.22 19.09
N ARG A 58 7.03 7.98 19.42
CA ARG A 58 7.95 6.98 19.98
C ARG A 58 8.94 6.42 18.95
N SER A 59 8.61 6.50 17.66
CA SER A 59 9.56 6.22 16.58
C SER A 59 10.76 7.19 16.59
N ASN A 60 10.56 8.42 17.05
CA ASN A 60 11.62 9.43 17.11
C ASN A 60 12.40 9.39 18.41
N TRP A 61 11.74 9.11 19.54
CA TRP A 61 12.38 8.95 20.85
C TRP A 61 11.48 8.21 21.85
N SER A 62 12.04 7.26 22.58
CA SER A 62 11.29 6.30 23.40
C SER A 62 10.76 6.85 24.73
N THR A 63 11.28 7.95 25.30
CA THR A 63 10.92 8.48 26.65
C THR A 63 10.81 10.02 26.74
N GLY A 64 9.89 10.55 27.53
CA GLY A 64 9.75 12.01 27.72
C GLY A 64 10.45 12.50 28.99
N ASN A 65 11.76 12.76 28.97
CA ASN A 65 12.50 13.30 30.12
C ASN A 65 13.04 14.72 29.85
N ASN A 66 13.08 15.57 30.89
CA ASN A 66 13.67 16.91 30.83
C ASN A 66 15.19 16.89 30.61
N GLN A 67 15.87 15.81 31.02
CA GLN A 67 17.32 15.64 30.83
C GLN A 67 17.77 15.64 29.37
N TYR A 68 16.85 15.42 28.43
CA TYR A 68 17.12 15.45 26.99
C TYR A 68 16.77 16.78 26.31
N LYS A 69 16.25 17.77 27.06
CA LYS A 69 15.83 19.07 26.52
C LYS A 69 16.91 20.11 26.73
N PHE A 70 17.56 20.55 25.65
CA PHE A 70 18.68 21.51 25.73
C PHE A 70 18.34 22.85 26.38
N ASP A 71 17.07 23.25 26.38
CA ASP A 71 16.59 24.48 27.02
C ASP A 71 15.94 24.22 28.39
N ASN A 72 16.30 23.12 29.05
CA ASN A 72 15.94 22.82 30.44
C ASN A 72 17.20 22.82 31.32
N PRO A 73 17.14 23.33 32.56
CA PRO A 73 18.27 23.27 33.49
C PRO A 73 18.81 21.86 33.79
N GLU A 74 17.98 20.82 33.66
CA GLU A 74 18.37 19.43 33.89
C GLU A 74 19.06 18.77 32.67
N PHE A 75 19.31 19.51 31.59
CA PHE A 75 19.88 18.98 30.36
C PHE A 75 21.26 18.35 30.59
N SER A 76 21.42 17.09 30.18
CA SER A 76 22.69 16.38 30.21
C SER A 76 23.08 15.94 28.79
N PRO A 77 24.05 16.62 28.15
CA PRO A 77 24.54 16.24 26.83
C PRO A 77 25.13 14.82 26.79
N GLU A 78 25.91 14.45 27.82
CA GLU A 78 26.56 13.14 27.94
C GLU A 78 25.53 12.02 27.98
N LYS A 79 24.54 12.14 28.87
CA LYS A 79 23.46 11.16 28.98
C LYS A 79 22.64 11.04 27.70
N LEU A 80 22.39 12.17 27.01
CA LEU A 80 21.69 12.14 25.72
C LEU A 80 22.48 11.33 24.68
N LEU A 81 23.80 11.52 24.57
CA LEU A 81 24.64 10.75 23.64
C LEU A 81 24.67 9.26 23.96
N ASP A 82 24.79 8.91 25.24
CA ASP A 82 24.81 7.51 25.68
C ASP A 82 23.47 6.80 25.41
N ASP A 83 22.36 7.51 25.59
CA ASP A 83 21.02 6.96 25.43
C ASP A 83 20.53 6.91 23.97
N ILE A 84 21.11 7.73 23.07
CA ILE A 84 20.67 7.89 21.68
C ILE A 84 20.55 6.54 20.95
N HIS A 85 21.52 5.65 21.09
CA HIS A 85 21.51 4.37 20.37
C HIS A 85 20.26 3.52 20.67
N ASP A 86 19.87 3.45 21.95
CA ASP A 86 18.78 2.60 22.42
C ASP A 86 17.40 3.29 22.40
N HIS A 87 17.39 4.61 22.57
CA HIS A 87 16.17 5.43 22.64
C HIS A 87 15.76 6.01 21.28
N SER A 88 16.71 6.25 20.38
CA SER A 88 16.49 6.70 19.01
C SER A 88 17.61 6.27 18.04
N PRO A 89 17.51 5.04 17.52
CA PRO A 89 18.42 4.53 16.50
C PRO A 89 18.48 5.44 15.26
N LYS A 90 17.35 6.04 14.87
CA LYS A 90 17.30 7.00 13.75
C LYS A 90 18.17 8.23 14.00
N LEU A 91 18.14 8.79 15.21
CA LEU A 91 18.94 9.96 15.53
C LEU A 91 20.43 9.64 15.50
N HIS A 92 20.82 8.45 15.97
CA HIS A 92 22.19 7.95 15.87
C HIS A 92 22.65 7.88 14.41
N VAL A 93 21.87 7.21 13.55
CA VAL A 93 22.19 7.05 12.13
C VAL A 93 22.19 8.39 11.38
N LEU A 94 21.32 9.33 11.74
CA LEU A 94 21.32 10.68 11.18
C LEU A 94 22.64 11.41 11.47
N LEU A 95 23.12 11.37 12.73
CA LEU A 95 24.37 12.01 13.11
C LEU A 95 25.58 11.37 12.41
N ASP A 96 25.63 10.03 12.38
CA ASP A 96 26.68 9.28 11.68
C ASP A 96 26.69 9.54 10.16
N LYS A 97 25.51 9.61 9.53
CA LYS A 97 25.40 9.97 8.09
C LYS A 97 25.95 11.38 7.84
N ILE A 98 25.62 12.38 8.69
CA ILE A 98 26.18 13.73 8.56
C ILE A 98 27.71 13.72 8.66
N GLU A 99 28.27 12.97 9.62
CA GLU A 99 29.72 12.86 9.79
C GLU A 99 30.40 12.17 8.58
N LYS A 100 29.80 11.10 8.05
CA LYS A 100 30.28 10.41 6.84
C LYS A 100 30.26 11.31 5.62
N LEU A 101 29.19 12.08 5.43
CA LEU A 101 29.08 13.07 4.34
C LEU A 101 30.14 14.16 4.48
N ASP A 102 30.34 14.70 5.69
CA ASP A 102 31.39 15.68 5.97
C ASP A 102 32.78 15.16 5.62
N LYS A 103 33.10 13.92 6.01
CA LYS A 103 34.39 13.29 5.69
C LYS A 103 34.58 13.14 4.19
N LYS A 104 33.55 12.64 3.48
CA LYS A 104 33.56 12.49 2.01
C LYS A 104 33.72 13.83 1.31
N ASP A 105 33.01 14.86 1.74
CA ASP A 105 33.08 16.21 1.15
C ASP A 105 34.42 16.89 1.41
N MET A 106 34.98 16.73 2.61
CA MET A 106 36.30 17.24 2.93
C MET A 106 37.39 16.56 2.09
N GLN A 107 37.29 15.24 1.88
CA GLN A 107 38.21 14.48 1.03
C GLN A 107 38.13 14.91 -0.44
N LYS A 108 36.91 15.09 -0.98
CA LYS A 108 36.70 15.39 -2.41
C LYS A 108 36.86 16.87 -2.76
N TYR A 109 36.34 17.77 -1.92
CA TYR A 109 36.22 19.20 -2.25
C TYR A 109 37.03 20.12 -1.32
N GLY A 110 37.65 19.58 -0.26
CA GLY A 110 38.37 20.37 0.74
C GLY A 110 37.48 21.30 1.58
N LYS A 111 36.15 21.08 1.56
CA LYS A 111 35.15 21.93 2.23
C LYS A 111 33.92 21.12 2.64
N LYS A 112 33.21 21.59 3.66
CA LYS A 112 31.91 21.06 4.07
C LYS A 112 30.77 21.77 3.33
N PHE A 113 29.56 21.23 3.40
CA PHE A 113 28.38 21.84 2.80
C PHE A 113 27.26 22.02 3.82
N LYS A 114 26.25 22.82 3.47
CA LYS A 114 25.11 23.08 4.34
C LYS A 114 24.07 21.96 4.31
N HIS A 115 23.49 21.70 5.47
CA HIS A 115 22.43 20.71 5.66
C HIS A 115 21.13 21.38 6.14
N PHE A 116 20.00 20.85 5.69
CA PHE A 116 18.68 21.16 6.21
C PHE A 116 18.09 19.90 6.85
N ILE A 117 17.72 19.96 8.13
CA ILE A 117 17.06 18.86 8.84
C ILE A 117 15.61 19.25 9.13
N PHE A 118 14.67 18.40 8.75
CA PHE A 118 13.25 18.59 8.96
C PHE A 118 12.67 17.48 9.83
N SER A 119 11.84 17.86 10.81
CA SER A 119 10.98 16.95 11.57
C SER A 119 9.54 17.45 11.47
N ASP A 120 8.61 16.57 11.15
CA ASP A 120 7.19 16.90 11.05
C ASP A 120 6.53 17.07 12.44
N LEU A 121 7.14 16.54 13.51
CA LEU A 121 6.60 16.64 14.86
C LEU A 121 6.78 18.03 15.52
N LYS A 122 5.65 18.70 15.81
CA LYS A 122 5.59 19.88 16.70
C LYS A 122 5.70 19.46 18.17
N SER A 123 6.90 19.08 18.60
CA SER A 123 7.14 18.59 19.96
C SER A 123 8.46 19.09 20.53
N GLY A 124 8.42 19.49 21.82
CA GLY A 124 9.63 19.84 22.56
C GLY A 124 10.49 18.64 22.99
N THR A 125 10.01 17.40 22.83
CA THR A 125 10.72 16.17 23.24
C THR A 125 10.98 15.20 22.10
N TYR A 126 10.18 15.20 21.04
CA TYR A 126 10.22 14.17 19.99
C TYR A 126 10.58 14.70 18.59
N GLY A 127 10.72 16.02 18.43
CA GLY A 127 10.91 16.66 17.11
C GLY A 127 12.20 17.49 17.01
N ALA A 128 12.13 18.61 16.31
CA ALA A 128 13.29 19.47 16.01
C ALA A 128 14.14 19.87 17.23
N LYS A 129 13.53 20.06 18.41
CA LYS A 129 14.27 20.40 19.64
C LYS A 129 15.15 19.26 20.16
N LEU A 130 14.73 18.01 20.00
CA LEU A 130 15.53 16.83 20.35
C LEU A 130 16.74 16.74 19.44
N ILE A 131 16.53 16.91 18.12
CA ILE A 131 17.61 16.94 17.12
C ILE A 131 18.62 18.04 17.47
N ALA A 132 18.16 19.24 17.79
CA ALA A 132 19.02 20.35 18.23
C ALA A 132 19.83 19.99 19.48
N GLY A 133 19.21 19.34 20.48
CA GLY A 133 19.91 18.87 21.67
C GLY A 133 20.99 17.84 21.35
N ALA A 134 20.72 16.91 20.43
CA ALA A 134 21.69 15.90 20.00
C ALA A 134 22.85 16.50 19.18
N LEU A 135 22.58 17.50 18.32
CA LEU A 135 23.64 18.24 17.63
C LEU A 135 24.53 19.00 18.63
N MET A 136 23.95 19.61 19.66
CA MET A 136 24.70 20.27 20.73
C MET A 136 25.56 19.28 21.51
N ALA A 137 25.01 18.12 21.84
CA ALA A 137 25.75 17.08 22.52
C ALA A 137 26.90 16.55 21.65
N ASN A 138 26.69 16.42 20.35
CA ASN A 138 27.71 16.04 19.36
C ASN A 138 28.68 17.19 18.98
N GLY A 139 28.82 18.21 19.84
CA GLY A 139 29.83 19.27 19.70
C GLY A 139 29.46 20.45 18.78
N MET A 140 28.24 20.53 18.26
CA MET A 140 27.80 21.69 17.49
C MET A 140 27.27 22.82 18.37
N LYS A 141 27.37 24.07 17.89
CA LYS A 141 26.94 25.25 18.64
C LYS A 141 25.68 25.87 18.05
N LEU A 142 24.65 26.06 18.87
CA LEU A 142 23.43 26.78 18.47
C LEU A 142 23.76 28.26 18.26
N GLY A 143 23.37 28.85 17.13
CA GLY A 143 23.73 30.22 16.74
C GLY A 143 23.03 31.35 17.50
N TYR A 144 22.34 31.02 18.59
CA TYR A 144 21.73 31.96 19.51
C TYR A 144 21.64 31.30 20.90
N SER A 145 21.54 32.11 21.95
CA SER A 145 21.42 31.61 23.31
C SER A 145 20.56 32.53 24.17
N SER A 146 20.22 32.07 25.37
CA SER A 146 19.55 32.88 26.37
C SER A 146 20.14 32.61 27.73
N LYS A 147 20.32 33.66 28.53
CA LYS A 147 20.75 33.53 29.93
C LYS A 147 19.60 33.04 30.80
N GLN A 148 19.91 32.26 31.82
CA GLN A 148 18.93 31.90 32.85
C GLN A 148 18.59 33.14 33.68
N ASN A 149 17.30 33.36 33.89
CA ASN A 149 16.79 34.48 34.64
C ASN A 149 17.04 34.22 36.14
N GLN A 150 17.88 35.05 36.75
CA GLN A 150 18.22 34.94 38.18
C GLN A 150 17.20 35.65 39.09
N ASN A 151 16.14 36.24 38.54
CA ASN A 151 15.16 36.99 39.32
C ASN A 151 14.06 36.05 39.86
N PRO A 152 14.02 35.77 41.18
CA PRO A 152 13.06 34.85 41.78
C PRO A 152 11.60 35.34 41.71
N LYS A 153 11.35 36.61 41.32
CA LYS A 153 10.00 37.17 41.13
C LYS A 153 9.48 37.06 39.68
N SER A 154 10.29 36.59 38.74
CA SER A 154 9.92 36.43 37.33
C SER A 154 9.38 35.03 37.07
N ASN A 155 8.23 34.92 36.41
CA ASN A 155 7.69 33.63 35.96
C ASN A 155 8.45 33.03 34.77
N LYS A 156 9.45 33.74 34.19
CA LYS A 156 10.25 33.27 33.05
C LYS A 156 11.60 32.74 33.51
N LYS A 157 11.97 31.53 33.11
CA LYS A 157 13.27 30.91 33.46
C LYS A 157 14.45 31.47 32.67
N TYR A 158 14.18 32.13 31.55
CA TYR A 158 15.18 32.65 30.64
C TYR A 158 14.92 34.11 30.29
N ASP A 159 16.00 34.85 30.07
CA ASP A 159 16.01 36.21 29.55
C ASP A 159 15.74 36.24 28.04
N LYS A 160 15.86 37.40 27.39
CA LYS A 160 15.64 37.50 25.95
C LYS A 160 16.68 36.67 25.18
N ILE A 161 16.24 36.00 24.12
CA ILE A 161 17.14 35.28 23.21
C ILE A 161 18.00 36.27 22.43
N ASP A 162 19.31 36.08 22.48
CA ASP A 162 20.31 36.86 21.76
C ASP A 162 20.95 36.01 20.65
N LEU A 163 20.95 36.53 19.42
CA LEU A 163 21.65 35.90 18.29
C LEU A 163 23.13 36.23 18.36
N PHE A 164 23.98 35.24 18.06
CA PHE A 164 25.41 35.47 17.97
C PHE A 164 25.77 36.31 16.74
N SER A 165 26.75 37.18 16.93
CA SER A 165 27.38 37.96 15.87
C SER A 165 28.18 37.06 14.92
N ASN A 166 28.45 37.54 13.71
CA ASN A 166 29.27 36.79 12.75
C ASN A 166 30.66 36.47 13.32
N ASP A 167 31.26 37.40 14.07
CA ASP A 167 32.57 37.19 14.71
C ASP A 167 32.53 36.07 15.77
N GLU A 168 31.43 35.96 16.52
CA GLU A 168 31.25 34.87 17.49
C GLU A 168 31.01 33.52 16.83
N LEU A 169 30.29 33.50 15.70
CA LEU A 169 30.06 32.28 14.93
C LEU A 169 31.36 31.79 14.28
N MET A 170 32.21 32.69 13.80
CA MET A 170 33.50 32.34 13.20
C MET A 170 34.48 31.67 14.18
N LYS A 171 34.31 31.86 15.50
CA LYS A 171 35.11 31.13 16.52
C LYS A 171 34.88 29.61 16.48
N SER A 172 33.70 29.19 16.05
CA SER A 172 33.30 27.79 15.87
C SER A 172 32.96 27.51 14.40
N LYS A 173 33.81 28.02 13.49
CA LYS A 173 33.66 27.93 12.05
C LYS A 173 33.25 26.52 11.59
N GLY A 174 32.17 26.42 10.82
CA GLY A 174 31.67 25.15 10.27
C GLY A 174 30.95 24.23 11.26
N ASN A 175 30.91 24.57 12.56
CA ASN A 175 30.28 23.75 13.60
C ASN A 175 29.07 24.43 14.26
N ASN A 176 28.51 25.47 13.64
CA ASN A 176 27.31 26.13 14.13
C ASN A 176 26.04 25.66 13.42
N PHE A 177 24.90 25.76 14.10
CA PHE A 177 23.59 25.49 13.51
C PHE A 177 22.51 26.45 14.01
N TYR A 178 21.40 26.54 13.28
CA TYR A 178 20.19 27.26 13.70
C TYR A 178 19.02 26.31 13.90
N LEU A 179 18.13 26.65 14.83
CA LEU A 179 16.87 25.97 15.05
C LEU A 179 15.71 26.95 14.81
N LEU A 180 14.74 26.56 14.00
CA LEU A 180 13.44 27.23 13.87
C LEU A 180 12.36 26.25 14.33
N SER A 181 11.84 26.47 15.55
CA SER A 181 10.83 25.63 16.18
C SER A 181 9.55 26.42 16.45
N SER A 182 8.41 25.86 16.06
CA SER A 182 7.07 26.40 16.35
C SER A 182 6.72 26.25 17.83
N VAL A 183 7.33 25.26 18.50
CA VAL A 183 7.33 25.12 19.95
C VAL A 183 8.34 26.09 20.56
N SER A 184 8.01 26.67 21.73
CA SER A 184 8.88 27.60 22.45
C SER A 184 10.30 27.05 22.69
N VAL A 185 11.28 27.93 22.51
CA VAL A 185 12.70 27.72 22.81
C VAL A 185 13.08 28.70 23.92
N TYR A 186 13.69 28.23 25.01
CA TYR A 186 13.99 29.07 26.19
C TYR A 186 12.73 29.79 26.73
N ASP A 187 11.61 29.07 26.81
CA ASP A 187 10.28 29.57 27.21
C ASP A 187 9.68 30.67 26.31
N GLN A 188 10.21 30.87 25.10
CA GLN A 188 9.79 31.95 24.19
C GLN A 188 9.54 31.44 22.76
N PRO A 189 8.53 31.96 22.04
CA PRO A 189 8.38 31.67 20.62
C PRO A 189 9.45 32.41 19.81
N ILE A 190 9.88 31.80 18.70
CA ILE A 190 10.79 32.47 17.76
C ILE A 190 10.07 33.65 17.10
N THR A 191 10.55 34.86 17.36
CA THR A 191 9.93 36.08 16.81
C THR A 191 10.13 36.19 15.29
N THR A 192 9.25 36.91 14.59
CA THR A 192 9.40 37.16 13.14
C THR A 192 10.69 37.89 12.81
N VAL A 193 11.18 38.77 13.70
CA VAL A 193 12.45 39.49 13.53
C VAL A 193 13.62 38.50 13.60
N MET A 194 13.64 37.64 14.62
CA MET A 194 14.66 36.60 14.78
C MET A 194 14.68 35.63 13.60
N LYS A 195 13.50 35.16 13.15
CA LYS A 195 13.38 34.32 11.94
C LYS A 195 14.05 34.98 10.73
N LYS A 196 13.77 36.26 10.48
CA LYS A 196 14.36 37.00 9.36
C LYS A 196 15.88 37.12 9.48
N SER A 197 16.40 37.41 10.67
CA SER A 197 17.85 37.49 10.91
C SER A 197 18.56 36.14 10.70
N ILE A 198 17.99 35.04 11.23
CA ILE A 198 18.52 33.69 11.02
C ILE A 198 18.62 33.35 9.53
N LEU A 199 17.52 33.56 8.79
CA LEU A 199 17.48 33.24 7.37
C LEU A 199 18.42 34.14 6.56
N LYS A 200 18.55 35.42 6.93
CA LYS A 200 19.51 36.34 6.31
C LYS A 200 20.94 35.83 6.47
N ASN A 201 21.34 35.46 7.69
CA ASN A 201 22.70 34.97 7.97
C ASN A 201 22.96 33.61 7.29
N PHE A 202 21.99 32.69 7.35
CA PHE A 202 22.14 31.36 6.76
C PHE A 202 22.28 31.40 5.23
N ASN A 203 21.56 32.31 4.57
CA ASN A 203 21.55 32.49 3.12
C ASN A 203 22.58 33.51 2.60
N GLU A 204 23.45 34.04 3.48
CA GLU A 204 24.42 35.06 3.11
C GLU A 204 25.47 34.51 2.14
N ARG A 205 25.77 35.29 1.08
CA ARG A 205 26.75 34.95 0.04
C ARG A 205 27.76 36.09 -0.09
N PRO A 206 29.06 35.78 -0.31
CA PRO A 206 29.65 34.44 -0.34
C PRO A 206 29.97 33.87 1.06
N THR A 207 29.76 34.65 2.12
CA THR A 207 30.25 34.38 3.49
C THR A 207 29.75 33.08 4.11
N ASN A 208 28.54 32.61 3.77
CA ASN A 208 27.98 31.37 4.30
C ASN A 208 27.55 30.39 3.19
N THR A 209 28.20 30.41 2.02
CA THR A 209 27.89 29.45 0.94
C THR A 209 28.18 28.01 1.36
N TYR A 210 29.28 27.77 2.08
CA TYR A 210 29.71 26.43 2.54
C TYR A 210 29.45 26.16 4.03
N GLY A 211 28.68 27.04 4.70
CA GLY A 211 28.31 26.86 6.11
C GLY A 211 29.34 27.32 7.14
N ASP A 212 30.28 28.19 6.75
CA ASP A 212 31.31 28.74 7.64
C ASP A 212 30.71 29.43 8.89
N LEU A 213 29.64 30.21 8.71
CA LEU A 213 28.91 30.85 9.82
C LEU A 213 27.92 29.89 10.46
N ALA A 214 27.10 29.20 9.66
CA ALA A 214 26.13 28.21 10.13
C ALA A 214 25.92 27.15 9.06
N ARG A 215 26.24 25.90 9.42
CA ARG A 215 26.24 24.76 8.51
C ARG A 215 24.90 24.06 8.46
N ILE A 216 24.21 23.95 9.59
CA ILE A 216 22.96 23.18 9.69
C ILE A 216 21.81 24.11 10.09
N ILE A 217 20.64 23.88 9.50
CA ILE A 217 19.39 24.45 9.99
C ILE A 217 18.38 23.34 10.26
N VAL A 218 17.78 23.35 11.45
CA VAL A 218 16.77 22.39 11.89
C VAL A 218 15.41 23.08 11.94
N MET A 219 14.38 22.47 11.37
CA MET A 219 13.02 23.02 11.36
C MET A 219 11.99 21.98 11.74
N ASP A 220 10.89 22.44 12.35
CA ASP A 220 9.68 21.64 12.51
C ASP A 220 8.61 21.96 11.45
N SER A 221 7.49 21.22 11.47
CA SER A 221 6.37 21.43 10.53
C SER A 221 5.70 22.80 10.62
N GLY A 222 5.96 23.63 11.64
CA GLY A 222 5.51 25.03 11.64
C GLY A 222 6.26 25.91 10.65
N PHE A 223 7.39 25.44 10.12
CA PHE A 223 8.24 26.14 9.17
C PHE A 223 8.37 25.42 7.82
N LYS A 224 7.48 24.46 7.53
CA LYS A 224 7.41 23.77 6.22
C LYS A 224 7.04 24.69 5.05
N GLU A 225 6.57 25.91 5.34
CA GLU A 225 6.17 26.92 4.36
C GLU A 225 6.79 28.31 4.63
N GLY A 226 6.86 29.16 3.60
CA GLY A 226 7.27 30.57 3.73
C GLY A 226 8.73 30.76 4.16
N ILE A 227 9.61 29.86 3.74
CA ILE A 227 11.07 29.90 3.90
C ILE A 227 11.72 29.46 2.59
N ASP A 228 12.87 30.07 2.28
CA ASP A 228 13.77 29.70 1.19
C ASP A 228 15.17 29.45 1.77
N LEU A 229 15.79 28.33 1.41
CA LEU A 229 17.13 27.94 1.84
C LEU A 229 18.07 27.88 0.63
N PHE A 230 19.18 28.61 0.71
CA PHE A 230 20.16 28.72 -0.37
C PHE A 230 21.44 27.95 -0.07
N ASP A 231 22.08 27.44 -1.11
CA ASP A 231 23.37 26.72 -1.06
C ASP A 231 23.38 25.52 -0.08
N ILE A 232 22.25 24.82 0.06
CA ILE A 232 22.16 23.54 0.77
C ILE A 232 22.43 22.38 -0.18
N LYS A 233 23.25 21.43 0.25
CA LYS A 233 23.57 20.22 -0.52
C LYS A 233 22.79 19.00 -0.04
N TYR A 234 22.44 18.99 1.24
CA TYR A 234 21.80 17.85 1.91
C TYR A 234 20.51 18.27 2.61
N ILE A 235 19.46 17.46 2.44
CA ILE A 235 18.23 17.51 3.21
C ILE A 235 18.09 16.20 3.98
N HIS A 236 17.74 16.29 5.25
CA HIS A 236 17.44 15.14 6.11
C HIS A 236 16.00 15.26 6.59
N ILE A 237 15.14 14.35 6.16
CA ILE A 237 13.75 14.23 6.59
C ILE A 237 13.69 13.15 7.68
N TYR A 238 13.61 13.56 8.94
CA TYR A 238 13.83 12.69 10.10
C TYR A 238 12.73 11.63 10.34
N GLU A 239 11.54 11.88 9.80
CA GLU A 239 10.46 10.91 9.71
C GLU A 239 9.71 11.08 8.37
N PRO A 240 9.26 9.99 7.73
CA PRO A 240 8.49 10.09 6.50
C PRO A 240 7.24 10.95 6.69
N SER A 241 6.94 11.77 5.68
CA SER A 241 5.71 12.56 5.68
C SER A 241 4.51 11.64 5.43
N VAL A 242 3.35 11.96 6.03
CA VAL A 242 2.11 11.18 5.77
C VAL A 242 1.64 11.40 4.35
N ASN A 243 1.71 12.66 3.91
CA ASN A 243 1.23 13.08 2.62
C ASN A 243 2.44 13.42 1.73
N PRO A 244 2.50 12.91 0.48
CA PRO A 244 3.55 13.28 -0.47
C PRO A 244 3.63 14.80 -0.72
N ALA A 245 2.51 15.51 -0.59
CA ALA A 245 2.45 16.96 -0.69
C ALA A 245 3.33 17.66 0.37
N ASP A 246 3.30 17.20 1.63
CA ASP A 246 4.12 17.78 2.70
C ASP A 246 5.61 17.56 2.41
N GLN A 247 5.99 16.36 1.95
CA GLN A 247 7.36 16.07 1.55
C GLN A 247 7.83 16.96 0.40
N LYS A 248 7.01 17.15 -0.65
CA LYS A 248 7.29 18.09 -1.75
C LYS A 248 7.47 19.52 -1.22
N GLN A 249 6.66 19.96 -0.27
CA GLN A 249 6.79 21.30 0.33
C GLN A 249 8.08 21.46 1.14
N VAL A 250 8.54 20.43 1.84
CA VAL A 250 9.80 20.42 2.60
C VAL A 250 11.00 20.46 1.66
N ILE A 251 11.04 19.59 0.64
CA ILE A 251 12.11 19.59 -0.37
C ILE A 251 12.11 20.93 -1.15
N GLY A 252 10.91 21.47 -1.41
CA GLY A 252 10.65 22.79 -2.00
C GLY A 252 11.27 23.97 -1.27
N ARG A 253 11.75 23.80 -0.02
CA ARG A 253 12.55 24.82 0.67
C ARG A 253 13.95 24.97 0.08
N GLY A 254 14.51 23.89 -0.47
CA GLY A 254 15.84 23.83 -1.10
C GLY A 254 15.86 23.99 -2.62
N THR A 255 14.75 23.67 -3.30
CA THR A 255 14.66 23.70 -4.77
C THR A 255 14.08 25.02 -5.30
N ARG A 256 14.61 26.15 -4.84
CA ARG A 256 14.20 27.48 -5.36
C ARG A 256 14.99 27.86 -6.60
N THR A 257 14.38 28.69 -7.44
CA THR A 257 14.98 29.20 -8.68
C THR A 257 16.32 29.87 -8.38
N CYS A 258 17.40 29.33 -8.96
CA CYS A 258 18.79 29.72 -8.73
C CYS A 258 19.21 29.72 -7.25
N GLY A 259 18.52 28.94 -6.41
CA GLY A 259 18.73 28.84 -4.97
C GLY A 259 20.07 28.23 -4.60
N GLN A 260 20.64 27.39 -5.47
CA GLN A 260 21.92 26.70 -5.25
C GLN A 260 23.09 27.27 -6.05
N LYS A 261 22.94 28.48 -6.62
CA LYS A 261 23.94 29.07 -7.52
C LYS A 261 25.32 29.34 -6.90
N GLY A 262 25.44 29.33 -5.56
CA GLY A 262 26.74 29.40 -4.88
C GLY A 262 27.51 28.08 -4.92
N LEU A 263 26.83 26.97 -5.22
CA LEU A 263 27.44 25.67 -5.45
C LEU A 263 27.83 25.50 -6.92
N GLU A 264 28.79 24.62 -7.16
CA GLU A 264 29.25 24.29 -8.52
C GLU A 264 28.13 23.62 -9.33
N PHE A 265 27.97 24.04 -10.58
CA PHE A 265 26.96 23.51 -11.49
C PHE A 265 27.54 22.34 -12.26
N HIS A 266 26.98 21.14 -12.10
CA HIS A 266 27.37 19.95 -12.84
C HIS A 266 26.89 20.05 -14.30
N PRO A 267 27.74 19.78 -15.30
CA PRO A 267 27.39 19.93 -16.72
C PRO A 267 26.22 19.03 -17.15
N THR A 268 26.09 17.83 -16.57
CA THR A 268 25.00 16.89 -16.88
C THR A 268 23.89 16.84 -15.82
N ARG A 269 24.19 17.07 -14.53
CA ARG A 269 23.27 16.88 -13.39
C ARG A 269 22.74 18.18 -12.78
N GLY A 270 23.26 19.34 -13.20
CA GLY A 270 22.90 20.64 -12.63
C GLY A 270 23.38 20.75 -11.17
N TRP A 271 22.50 21.16 -10.25
CA TRP A 271 22.79 21.13 -8.82
C TRP A 271 22.12 19.93 -8.15
N PRO A 272 22.85 18.84 -7.86
CA PRO A 272 22.26 17.73 -7.12
C PRO A 272 21.94 18.14 -5.68
N LEU A 273 20.76 17.74 -5.19
CA LEU A 273 20.28 17.95 -3.84
C LEU A 273 19.98 16.59 -3.22
N TYR A 274 20.83 16.09 -2.33
CA TYR A 274 20.62 14.76 -1.77
C TYR A 274 19.64 14.82 -0.60
N VAL A 275 18.58 14.04 -0.66
CA VAL A 275 17.49 14.01 0.32
C VAL A 275 17.48 12.64 0.99
N TYR A 276 17.74 12.59 2.29
CA TYR A 276 17.73 11.37 3.08
C TYR A 276 16.46 11.31 3.92
N VAL A 277 15.65 10.25 3.75
CA VAL A 277 14.41 10.04 4.51
C VAL A 277 14.62 8.88 5.48
N TYR A 278 14.46 9.13 6.79
CA TYR A 278 14.79 8.14 7.83
C TYR A 278 13.53 7.48 8.39
N ASP A 279 13.41 6.15 8.29
CA ASP A 279 12.34 5.36 8.93
C ASP A 279 12.94 4.22 9.79
N LEU A 280 12.17 3.75 10.77
CA LEU A 280 12.52 2.56 11.54
C LEU A 280 11.97 1.32 10.84
N SER A 281 12.86 0.42 10.42
CA SER A 281 12.49 -0.87 9.88
C SER A 281 12.25 -1.88 11.01
N ILE A 282 11.17 -2.66 10.87
CA ILE A 282 10.77 -3.69 11.82
C ILE A 282 11.33 -5.03 11.31
N PRO A 283 12.28 -5.65 12.04
CA PRO A 283 12.86 -6.94 11.70
C PRO A 283 11.80 -8.02 11.48
N GLU A 284 11.99 -8.87 10.47
CA GLU A 284 10.99 -9.86 10.03
C GLU A 284 10.47 -10.74 11.17
N LYS A 285 11.39 -11.15 12.06
CA LYS A 285 11.13 -12.02 13.22
C LYS A 285 10.08 -11.47 14.19
N ILE A 286 9.86 -10.15 14.23
CA ILE A 286 8.96 -9.49 15.17
C ILE A 286 7.81 -8.74 14.48
N ARG A 287 7.72 -8.77 13.14
CA ARG A 287 6.62 -8.14 12.38
C ARG A 287 5.22 -8.58 12.83
N PRO A 288 4.96 -9.85 13.22
CA PRO A 288 3.64 -10.27 13.72
C PRO A 288 3.16 -9.48 14.93
N SER A 289 4.06 -9.10 15.85
CA SER A 289 3.76 -8.23 16.99
C SER A 289 3.33 -6.81 16.58
N PHE A 290 3.61 -6.38 15.35
CA PHE A 290 3.37 -5.04 14.81
C PHE A 290 2.45 -5.06 13.58
N LEU A 291 1.36 -5.85 13.60
CA LEU A 291 0.39 -5.92 12.49
C LEU A 291 1.03 -6.27 11.13
N ASN A 292 2.07 -7.12 11.15
CA ASN A 292 2.87 -7.48 9.99
C ASN A 292 3.43 -6.27 9.22
N SER A 293 3.78 -5.20 9.95
CA SER A 293 4.28 -3.96 9.35
C SER A 293 5.77 -4.05 9.04
N LYS A 294 6.18 -3.55 7.87
CA LYS A 294 7.61 -3.53 7.47
C LYS A 294 8.39 -2.43 8.19
N THR A 295 7.76 -1.27 8.39
CA THR A 295 8.36 -0.11 9.05
C THR A 295 7.40 0.51 10.07
N THR A 296 7.88 1.45 10.88
CA THR A 296 7.02 2.18 11.82
C THR A 296 6.04 3.12 11.12
N MET A 297 6.37 3.62 9.92
CA MET A 297 5.43 4.37 9.10
C MET A 297 4.31 3.48 8.55
N ASP A 298 4.62 2.27 8.08
CA ASP A 298 3.61 1.28 7.67
C ASP A 298 2.67 0.93 8.85
N LEU A 299 3.23 0.73 10.05
CA LEU A 299 2.45 0.53 11.27
C LEU A 299 1.53 1.71 11.58
N TYR A 300 2.04 2.93 11.42
CA TYR A 300 1.26 4.16 11.59
C TYR A 300 0.09 4.25 10.60
N LEU A 301 0.32 3.97 9.32
CA LEU A 301 -0.71 4.00 8.28
C LEU A 301 -1.79 2.92 8.50
N LYS A 302 -1.38 1.69 8.86
CA LYS A 302 -2.32 0.61 9.22
C LYS A 302 -3.15 0.97 10.45
N ALA A 303 -2.55 1.65 11.43
CA ALA A 303 -3.26 2.13 12.61
C ALA A 303 -4.28 3.25 12.29
N LEU A 304 -4.11 3.98 11.18
CA LEU A 304 -5.06 5.00 10.72
C LEU A 304 -6.28 4.44 9.97
N ASN A 305 -6.29 3.14 9.59
CA ASN A 305 -7.39 2.48 8.88
C ASN A 305 -7.80 3.21 7.57
N ILE A 306 -6.82 3.59 6.75
CA ILE A 306 -7.02 4.33 5.50
C ILE A 306 -7.63 3.40 4.42
N ASP A 307 -8.66 3.87 3.71
CA ASP A 307 -9.30 3.16 2.58
C ASP A 307 -8.33 3.08 1.38
N VAL A 308 -7.98 1.86 0.97
CA VAL A 308 -7.06 1.57 -0.14
C VAL A 308 -7.57 2.16 -1.47
N ARG A 309 -8.89 2.22 -1.68
CA ARG A 309 -9.49 2.79 -2.90
C ARG A 309 -9.22 4.30 -3.00
N LEU A 310 -9.26 5.00 -1.86
CA LEU A 310 -9.00 6.44 -1.80
C LEU A 310 -7.53 6.75 -2.14
N TYR A 311 -6.62 5.86 -1.74
CA TYR A 311 -5.19 5.97 -2.06
C TYR A 311 -4.93 5.79 -3.57
N ASN A 312 -5.48 4.72 -4.17
CA ASN A 312 -5.37 4.47 -5.62
C ASN A 312 -5.98 5.62 -6.42
N PHE A 313 -7.16 6.07 -6.01
CA PHE A 313 -7.85 7.20 -6.64
C PHE A 313 -7.01 8.48 -6.63
N ALA A 314 -6.29 8.77 -5.55
CA ALA A 314 -5.49 10.00 -5.46
C ALA A 314 -4.41 10.07 -6.56
N HIS A 315 -3.75 8.95 -6.84
CA HIS A 315 -2.73 8.87 -7.89
C HIS A 315 -3.35 9.03 -9.29
N GLU A 316 -4.42 8.28 -9.56
CA GLU A 316 -5.12 8.32 -10.84
C GLU A 316 -5.77 9.69 -11.12
N LEU A 317 -6.26 10.36 -10.08
CA LEU A 317 -6.80 11.72 -10.16
C LEU A 317 -5.72 12.73 -10.54
N GLU A 318 -4.54 12.69 -9.91
CA GLU A 318 -3.43 13.58 -10.26
C GLU A 318 -3.02 13.40 -11.72
N LYS A 319 -2.81 12.16 -12.15
CA LYS A 319 -2.43 11.83 -13.53
C LYS A 319 -3.47 12.31 -14.56
N THR A 320 -4.74 12.02 -14.30
CA THR A 320 -5.84 12.37 -15.21
C THR A 320 -6.05 13.90 -15.27
N ALA A 321 -5.96 14.59 -14.13
CA ALA A 321 -6.09 16.05 -14.09
C ALA A 321 -4.92 16.77 -14.79
N ILE A 322 -3.69 16.24 -14.69
CA ILE A 322 -2.54 16.76 -15.44
C ILE A 322 -2.76 16.59 -16.94
N TYR A 323 -3.18 15.40 -17.38
CA TYR A 323 -3.52 15.15 -18.79
C TYR A 323 -4.69 16.03 -19.27
N GLY A 324 -5.65 16.31 -18.40
CA GLY A 324 -6.77 17.21 -18.68
C GLY A 324 -6.43 18.70 -18.73
N SER A 325 -5.21 19.09 -18.34
CA SER A 325 -4.83 20.51 -18.26
C SER A 325 -4.77 21.19 -19.63
N VAL A 326 -5.18 22.46 -19.66
CA VAL A 326 -5.35 23.25 -20.89
C VAL A 326 -4.05 23.46 -21.66
N ASP A 327 -2.93 23.55 -20.96
CA ASP A 327 -1.60 23.86 -21.48
C ASP A 327 -0.67 22.64 -21.53
N TYR A 328 -1.21 21.43 -21.36
CA TYR A 328 -0.43 20.18 -21.35
C TYR A 328 0.43 20.01 -22.62
N GLU A 329 -0.11 20.32 -23.80
CA GLU A 329 0.65 20.22 -25.06
C GLU A 329 1.73 21.29 -25.19
N LEU A 330 1.43 22.51 -24.74
CA LEU A 330 2.37 23.64 -24.77
C LEU A 330 3.56 23.42 -23.82
N ASN A 331 3.31 22.75 -22.68
CA ASN A 331 4.31 22.47 -21.67
C ASN A 331 5.02 21.10 -21.84
N ARG A 332 4.66 20.31 -22.86
CA ARG A 332 5.20 18.96 -23.06
C ARG A 332 6.75 18.94 -23.10
N ASN A 333 7.36 19.87 -23.82
CA ASN A 333 8.82 19.90 -24.00
C ASN A 333 9.58 20.20 -22.70
N ILE A 334 9.02 21.00 -21.79
CA ILE A 334 9.64 21.27 -20.48
C ILE A 334 9.40 20.13 -19.49
N HIS A 335 8.30 19.36 -19.63
CA HIS A 335 8.02 18.20 -18.78
C HIS A 335 8.76 16.93 -19.21
N MET A 336 9.08 16.80 -20.51
CA MET A 336 9.85 15.69 -21.07
C MET A 336 11.37 15.80 -20.83
N PHE A 337 11.86 16.95 -20.36
CA PHE A 337 13.27 17.10 -20.03
C PHE A 337 13.66 16.15 -18.88
N SER A 338 14.56 15.22 -19.17
CA SER A 338 15.20 14.34 -18.19
C SER A 338 16.72 14.47 -18.28
N ILE A 339 17.39 14.33 -17.14
CA ILE A 339 18.84 14.21 -17.09
C ILE A 339 19.19 12.80 -17.55
N GLY A 340 20.03 12.66 -18.57
CA GLY A 340 20.57 11.37 -18.99
C GLY A 340 21.41 10.74 -17.87
N LEU A 341 21.16 9.46 -17.58
CA LEU A 341 22.07 8.62 -16.80
C LEU A 341 23.15 8.15 -17.78
N ASP A 342 24.24 8.91 -17.90
CA ASP A 342 25.43 8.37 -18.56
C ASP A 342 26.12 7.42 -17.55
N ASP A 343 26.34 6.17 -17.97
CA ASP A 343 27.01 5.10 -17.21
C ASP A 343 28.51 5.36 -16.96
N ASP A 344 29.09 6.41 -17.57
CA ASP A 344 30.53 6.67 -17.61
C ASP A 344 30.96 7.92 -16.80
N LEU A 345 30.61 8.08 -15.52
CA LEU A 345 31.19 9.14 -14.66
C LEU A 345 31.28 8.75 -13.16
N GLU A 346 32.41 9.09 -12.54
CA GLU A 346 32.97 8.77 -11.18
C GLU A 346 32.08 8.90 -9.91
N GLU A 347 30.77 9.15 -10.02
CA GLU A 347 29.86 9.07 -8.88
C GLU A 347 28.83 7.96 -9.11
N GLU A 348 29.16 6.75 -8.65
CA GLU A 348 28.17 5.70 -8.37
C GLU A 348 27.09 6.31 -7.46
N LEU A 349 25.86 6.34 -7.98
CA LEU A 349 24.70 6.65 -7.17
C LEU A 349 24.58 5.59 -6.05
N PRO A 350 24.17 5.97 -4.83
CA PRO A 350 23.93 4.99 -3.78
C PRO A 350 22.96 3.92 -4.27
N GLU A 351 23.25 2.66 -3.98
CA GLU A 351 22.42 1.51 -4.34
C GLU A 351 20.98 1.73 -3.81
N GLY A 352 19.99 1.79 -4.72
CA GLY A 352 18.59 2.07 -4.39
C GLY A 352 18.18 3.55 -4.33
N ALA A 353 19.03 4.51 -4.71
CA ALA A 353 18.64 5.91 -4.80
C ALA A 353 17.78 6.20 -6.04
N GLU A 354 16.66 6.89 -5.85
CA GLU A 354 15.75 7.27 -6.94
C GLU A 354 15.80 8.78 -7.20
N PHE A 355 15.84 9.16 -8.48
CA PHE A 355 15.60 10.55 -8.86
C PHE A 355 14.12 10.84 -8.75
N VAL A 356 13.74 11.82 -7.93
CA VAL A 356 12.34 12.27 -7.76
C VAL A 356 11.70 12.67 -9.10
N TYR A 357 12.54 13.11 -10.03
CA TYR A 357 12.13 13.62 -11.32
C TYR A 357 12.71 12.82 -12.51
N GLY A 358 13.46 11.75 -12.23
CA GLY A 358 14.00 10.85 -13.25
C GLY A 358 12.87 10.21 -14.03
N GLY A 359 12.95 10.27 -15.35
CA GLY A 359 12.01 9.57 -16.20
C GLY A 359 12.28 8.08 -16.06
N ASP A 360 11.32 7.34 -15.53
CA ASP A 360 11.24 5.94 -15.85
C ASP A 360 11.02 5.82 -17.36
N GLN A 361 11.90 5.15 -18.09
CA GLN A 361 11.64 4.82 -19.49
C GLN A 361 10.44 3.86 -19.61
N THR A 362 9.99 3.28 -18.50
CA THR A 362 8.81 2.42 -18.42
C THR A 362 7.66 3.11 -17.68
N GLY A 363 6.96 4.03 -18.34
CA GLY A 363 5.81 4.68 -17.68
C GLY A 363 4.89 5.57 -18.50
N VAL A 364 5.12 5.78 -19.79
CA VAL A 364 4.02 6.10 -20.70
C VAL A 364 3.37 4.76 -21.02
N GLY A 365 2.46 4.31 -20.15
CA GLY A 365 1.52 3.27 -20.56
C GLY A 365 0.88 3.73 -21.87
N ASN A 366 1.08 2.93 -22.92
CA ASN A 366 0.63 3.13 -24.30
C ASN A 366 -0.61 4.01 -24.40
N PHE A 367 -0.41 5.32 -24.59
CA PHE A 367 -1.42 6.27 -25.07
C PHE A 367 -1.13 6.65 -26.53
N ASP A 368 -0.25 5.91 -27.22
CA ASP A 368 0.06 6.04 -28.65
C ASP A 368 -0.96 5.29 -29.54
N GLY A 369 -2.22 5.29 -29.10
CA GLY A 369 -3.30 4.52 -29.72
C GLY A 369 -4.31 5.34 -30.52
N ILE A 370 -4.10 6.64 -30.79
CA ILE A 370 -4.98 7.41 -31.68
C ILE A 370 -4.15 8.41 -32.52
N GLY A 371 -3.77 7.96 -33.72
CA GLY A 371 -3.97 8.71 -34.96
C GLY A 371 -3.19 10.02 -35.17
N GLY A 372 -2.06 9.89 -35.88
CA GLY A 372 -1.77 10.70 -37.06
C GLY A 372 -1.61 12.21 -36.87
N GLY A 373 -0.38 12.65 -36.61
CA GLY A 373 -0.01 14.06 -36.75
C GLY A 373 -0.29 14.58 -38.17
N PRO A 374 -0.93 15.76 -38.32
CA PRO A 374 -0.94 16.47 -39.59
C PRO A 374 0.15 17.56 -39.62
N LYS A 375 0.67 17.73 -40.83
CA LYS A 375 1.75 18.61 -41.24
C LYS A 375 1.48 20.09 -40.97
N LEU A 376 2.56 20.79 -40.59
CA LEU A 376 2.69 22.25 -40.58
C LEU A 376 1.92 22.92 -41.74
N ARG A 377 1.01 23.83 -41.38
CA ARG A 377 0.56 24.92 -42.26
C ARG A 377 0.86 26.25 -41.57
N ILE A 378 1.85 26.95 -42.11
CA ILE A 378 2.11 28.36 -41.79
C ILE A 378 0.92 29.16 -42.32
N VAL A 379 0.16 29.79 -41.42
CA VAL A 379 -0.79 30.85 -41.78
C VAL A 379 -0.52 32.04 -40.86
N SER A 380 0.21 33.03 -41.39
CA SER A 380 0.32 34.35 -40.77
C SER A 380 -1.04 35.05 -40.82
N LYS A 381 -1.68 35.29 -39.68
CA LYS A 381 -2.74 36.30 -39.57
C LYS A 381 -2.59 37.07 -38.26
N GLU A 382 -2.49 38.39 -38.40
CA GLU A 382 -2.58 39.35 -37.31
C GLU A 382 -3.89 39.17 -36.52
N PRO A 383 -3.88 39.38 -35.19
CA PRO A 383 -5.07 39.26 -34.36
C PRO A 383 -6.09 40.34 -34.72
N LYS A 384 -7.22 39.92 -35.31
CA LYS A 384 -8.36 40.82 -35.57
C LYS A 384 -9.05 41.14 -34.25
N TYR A 385 -9.02 42.42 -33.85
CA TYR A 385 -9.87 42.95 -32.79
C TYR A 385 -11.35 42.84 -33.22
N PHE A 386 -12.10 41.94 -32.59
CA PHE A 386 -13.56 41.90 -32.71
C PHE A 386 -14.17 42.93 -31.76
N ILE A 387 -14.67 44.04 -32.32
CA ILE A 387 -15.64 44.92 -31.66
C ILE A 387 -17.00 44.52 -32.24
N GLY A 388 -17.77 43.72 -31.49
CA GLY A 388 -19.10 43.25 -31.87
C GLY A 388 -19.77 42.55 -30.68
N GLU A 389 -21.09 42.68 -30.59
CA GLU A 389 -21.94 42.33 -29.43
C GLU A 389 -21.59 41.01 -28.72
N THR A 390 -21.53 41.07 -27.39
CA THR A 390 -21.09 40.02 -26.47
C THR A 390 -22.02 38.80 -26.45
N LYS A 391 -21.85 37.86 -27.38
CA LYS A 391 -22.22 36.45 -27.13
C LYS A 391 -20.97 35.72 -26.64
N GLN A 392 -20.94 35.35 -25.36
CA GLN A 392 -19.88 34.47 -24.83
C GLN A 392 -19.96 33.14 -25.58
N ALA A 393 -18.83 32.66 -26.11
CA ALA A 393 -18.76 31.34 -26.72
C ALA A 393 -19.17 30.27 -25.69
N PRO A 394 -19.84 29.17 -26.10
CA PRO A 394 -20.14 28.08 -25.19
C PRO A 394 -18.84 27.44 -24.66
N PRO A 395 -18.85 26.86 -23.45
CA PRO A 395 -17.72 26.09 -22.96
C PRO A 395 -17.48 24.88 -23.87
N MET A 396 -16.21 24.65 -24.21
CA MET A 396 -15.75 23.57 -25.08
C MET A 396 -15.60 22.27 -24.30
N ASN A 397 -15.81 21.13 -24.95
CA ASN A 397 -15.42 19.83 -24.39
C ASN A 397 -13.88 19.65 -24.45
N PHE A 398 -13.35 18.54 -23.93
CA PHE A 398 -11.91 18.32 -23.84
C PHE A 398 -11.22 18.34 -25.21
N GLU A 399 -11.79 17.69 -26.22
CA GLU A 399 -11.19 17.59 -27.55
C GLU A 399 -11.27 18.90 -28.34
N GLU A 400 -12.41 19.60 -28.27
CA GLU A 400 -12.59 20.94 -28.84
C GLU A 400 -11.61 21.95 -28.22
N MET A 401 -11.45 21.90 -26.89
CA MET A 401 -10.48 22.73 -26.19
C MET A 401 -9.07 22.47 -26.72
N ARG A 402 -8.66 21.19 -26.84
CA ARG A 402 -7.33 20.83 -27.37
C ARG A 402 -7.08 21.39 -28.76
N ASN A 403 -8.05 21.24 -29.65
CA ASN A 403 -7.94 21.76 -31.02
C ASN A 403 -7.82 23.29 -31.02
N ASN A 404 -8.63 23.99 -30.22
CA ASN A 404 -8.53 25.44 -30.08
C ASN A 404 -7.16 25.91 -29.54
N ILE A 405 -6.56 25.17 -28.60
CA ILE A 405 -5.22 25.49 -28.08
C ILE A 405 -4.15 25.32 -29.16
N ARG A 406 -4.21 24.23 -29.95
CA ARG A 406 -3.27 24.00 -31.05
C ARG A 406 -3.35 25.07 -32.13
N GLU A 407 -4.55 25.54 -32.46
CA GLU A 407 -4.77 26.50 -33.54
C GLU A 407 -4.43 27.94 -33.14
N ASN A 408 -4.78 28.35 -31.91
CA ASN A 408 -4.73 29.76 -31.51
C ASN A 408 -3.61 30.09 -30.50
N TYR A 409 -2.94 29.09 -29.91
CA TYR A 409 -1.99 29.28 -28.82
C TYR A 409 -0.67 28.49 -29.00
N SER A 410 -0.41 27.94 -30.18
CA SER A 410 0.82 27.17 -30.47
C SER A 410 2.11 27.96 -30.22
N ASP A 411 2.07 29.29 -30.40
CA ASP A 411 3.22 30.18 -30.24
C ASP A 411 3.72 30.27 -28.80
N PHE A 412 2.91 29.82 -27.83
CA PHE A 412 3.27 29.78 -26.41
C PHE A 412 3.82 28.42 -25.97
N ALA A 413 4.13 27.53 -26.90
CA ALA A 413 4.79 26.26 -26.59
C ALA A 413 6.23 26.48 -26.10
N TRP A 414 6.67 25.65 -25.15
CA TRP A 414 8.07 25.65 -24.72
C TRP A 414 8.96 25.02 -25.79
N ASP A 415 10.11 25.62 -26.04
CA ASP A 415 11.14 25.01 -26.89
C ASP A 415 11.80 23.79 -26.22
N PHE A 416 12.44 22.93 -27.01
CA PHE A 416 13.27 21.83 -26.48
C PHE A 416 14.40 22.37 -25.60
N VAL A 417 14.51 21.81 -24.41
CA VAL A 417 15.45 22.27 -23.38
C VAL A 417 16.82 21.61 -23.57
N LYS A 418 17.89 22.43 -23.63
CA LYS A 418 19.29 21.97 -23.60
C LYS A 418 19.90 22.25 -22.23
N MET A 419 20.76 21.34 -21.74
CA MET A 419 21.37 21.48 -20.42
C MET A 419 22.44 22.59 -20.39
N GLU A 420 22.18 23.66 -19.63
CA GLU A 420 23.06 24.82 -19.46
C GLU A 420 22.78 25.55 -18.13
N ASN A 421 23.75 26.30 -17.60
CA ASN A 421 23.54 27.07 -16.37
C ASN A 421 22.91 28.44 -16.67
N LEU A 422 21.60 28.56 -16.42
CA LEU A 422 20.83 29.79 -16.66
C LEU A 422 20.92 30.82 -15.51
N CYS A 423 21.66 30.53 -14.43
CA CYS A 423 21.75 31.39 -13.25
C CYS A 423 23.00 32.29 -13.20
N LYS A 424 23.87 32.22 -14.23
CA LYS A 424 25.10 33.04 -14.33
C LYS A 424 24.86 34.50 -14.74
N GLN A 425 23.65 34.88 -15.20
CA GLN A 425 23.37 36.23 -15.74
C GLN A 425 22.34 37.08 -14.98
N SER A 426 21.69 36.62 -13.92
CA SER A 426 20.62 37.40 -13.27
C SER A 426 21.12 38.14 -12.01
N GLY A 427 21.81 39.25 -12.23
CA GLY A 427 21.98 40.30 -11.22
C GLY A 427 20.75 41.20 -11.23
N GLY A 428 19.70 40.81 -10.50
CA GLY A 428 18.45 41.58 -10.41
C GLY A 428 18.67 42.95 -9.76
N ALA A 429 18.92 43.97 -10.58
CA ALA A 429 18.83 45.36 -10.17
C ALA A 429 17.35 45.75 -9.98
N SER A 430 17.07 46.65 -9.05
CA SER A 430 15.70 47.16 -8.82
C SER A 430 15.16 47.84 -10.09
N GLY A 431 14.00 47.38 -10.59
CA GLY A 431 13.35 47.96 -11.78
C GLY A 431 13.58 47.19 -13.09
N GLU A 432 14.16 45.99 -13.04
CA GLU A 432 14.38 45.16 -14.23
C GLU A 432 13.05 44.61 -14.77
N VAL A 433 12.82 44.83 -16.07
CA VAL A 433 11.65 44.31 -16.80
C VAL A 433 11.87 42.84 -17.10
N ILE A 434 11.05 41.97 -16.49
CA ILE A 434 11.16 40.52 -16.68
C ILE A 434 10.62 40.11 -18.05
N LYS A 435 11.33 39.19 -18.73
CA LYS A 435 10.79 38.45 -19.87
C LYS A 435 9.89 37.32 -19.36
N TYR A 436 8.61 37.34 -19.73
CA TYR A 436 7.67 36.28 -19.36
C TYR A 436 8.07 34.94 -19.96
N THR A 437 7.79 33.86 -19.23
CA THR A 437 7.90 32.49 -19.76
C THR A 437 6.74 32.19 -20.72
N PRO A 438 6.87 31.18 -21.60
CA PRO A 438 5.78 30.80 -22.51
C PRO A 438 4.46 30.52 -21.78
N THR A 439 4.48 29.80 -20.66
CA THR A 439 3.26 29.57 -19.84
C THR A 439 2.72 30.86 -19.21
N GLN A 440 3.57 31.76 -18.71
CA GLN A 440 3.11 33.05 -18.17
C GLN A 440 2.41 33.88 -19.25
N ASP A 441 2.96 33.88 -20.46
CA ASP A 441 2.41 34.58 -21.61
C ASP A 441 1.11 33.93 -22.09
N PHE A 442 1.04 32.60 -22.12
CA PHE A 442 -0.19 31.86 -22.38
C PHE A 442 -1.31 32.25 -21.40
N ILE A 443 -1.05 32.20 -20.09
CA ILE A 443 -2.07 32.44 -19.06
C ILE A 443 -2.65 33.85 -19.13
N ARG A 444 -1.82 34.87 -19.37
CA ARG A 444 -2.30 36.26 -19.48
C ARG A 444 -3.12 36.55 -20.74
N ASN A 445 -3.04 35.68 -21.76
CA ASN A 445 -3.81 35.79 -23.00
C ASN A 445 -5.03 34.85 -23.03
N TYR A 446 -4.94 33.68 -22.40
CA TYR A 446 -6.02 32.70 -22.33
C TYR A 446 -7.09 33.09 -21.29
N PHE A 447 -6.69 33.41 -20.06
CA PHE A 447 -7.63 33.72 -19.00
C PHE A 447 -7.96 35.22 -18.98
N THR A 448 -9.01 35.57 -19.72
CA THR A 448 -9.48 36.95 -19.87
C THR A 448 -10.94 37.08 -19.42
N PRO A 449 -11.47 38.31 -19.23
CA PRO A 449 -12.89 38.53 -18.93
C PRO A 449 -13.86 37.83 -19.89
N MET A 450 -13.46 37.69 -21.16
CA MET A 450 -14.27 37.10 -22.24
C MET A 450 -14.28 35.58 -22.25
N ASN A 451 -13.38 34.93 -21.50
CA ASN A 451 -13.28 33.48 -21.46
C ASN A 451 -14.62 32.85 -20.95
N PRO A 452 -15.11 31.74 -21.54
CA PRO A 452 -16.34 31.08 -21.10
C PRO A 452 -16.29 30.54 -19.66
N ILE A 453 -15.13 30.12 -19.17
CA ILE A 453 -14.99 29.52 -17.84
C ILE A 453 -15.09 30.58 -16.74
N LYS A 454 -15.64 30.24 -15.58
CA LYS A 454 -15.76 31.18 -14.45
C LYS A 454 -14.52 31.23 -13.56
N GLY A 455 -13.67 30.22 -13.62
CA GLY A 455 -12.38 30.25 -12.95
C GLY A 455 -11.39 29.23 -13.48
N MET A 456 -10.14 29.37 -13.05
CA MET A 456 -9.02 28.52 -13.42
C MET A 456 -8.11 28.26 -12.22
N LEU A 457 -7.61 27.03 -12.12
CA LEU A 457 -6.62 26.58 -11.17
C LEU A 457 -5.24 26.53 -11.84
N LEU A 458 -4.31 27.36 -11.36
CA LEU A 458 -2.90 27.27 -11.67
C LEU A 458 -2.26 26.23 -10.75
N TRP A 459 -2.23 24.98 -11.22
CA TRP A 459 -1.48 23.89 -10.59
C TRP A 459 -0.03 23.95 -11.06
N HIS A 460 0.72 24.93 -10.57
CA HIS A 460 2.11 25.10 -10.95
C HIS A 460 3.04 24.83 -9.77
N SER A 461 4.13 24.11 -10.01
CA SER A 461 5.21 23.86 -9.04
C SER A 461 5.80 25.14 -8.44
N VAL A 462 6.52 25.02 -7.33
CA VAL A 462 7.13 26.17 -6.65
C VAL A 462 8.23 26.79 -7.54
N GLY A 463 8.37 28.12 -7.54
CA GLY A 463 9.41 28.81 -8.32
C GLY A 463 9.12 29.00 -9.81
N THR A 464 7.97 28.53 -10.32
CA THR A 464 7.49 28.77 -11.70
C THR A 464 7.03 30.21 -11.99
N GLY A 465 6.87 31.03 -10.95
CA GLY A 465 6.39 32.40 -11.08
C GLY A 465 4.86 32.56 -11.10
N LYS A 466 4.10 31.68 -10.42
CA LYS A 466 2.62 31.79 -10.26
C LYS A 466 2.14 33.22 -9.95
N THR A 467 2.79 33.89 -9.00
CA THR A 467 2.47 35.27 -8.61
C THR A 467 2.61 36.23 -9.79
N CYS A 468 3.67 36.10 -10.59
CA CYS A 468 3.89 36.88 -11.80
C CYS A 468 2.81 36.57 -12.85
N SER A 469 2.47 35.29 -13.08
CA SER A 469 1.39 34.88 -14.00
C SER A 469 0.05 35.53 -13.64
N ALA A 470 -0.31 35.56 -12.36
CA ALA A 470 -1.56 36.15 -11.89
C ALA A 470 -1.58 37.68 -11.98
N ILE A 471 -0.46 38.35 -11.65
CA ILE A 471 -0.33 39.81 -11.84
C ILE A 471 -0.42 40.16 -13.32
N ALA A 472 0.26 39.43 -14.19
CA ALA A 472 0.25 39.65 -15.63
C ALA A 472 -1.17 39.46 -16.21
N ALA A 473 -1.86 38.38 -15.84
CA ALA A 473 -3.25 38.16 -16.25
C ALA A 473 -4.19 39.28 -15.77
N ALA A 474 -4.09 39.69 -14.49
CA ALA A 474 -4.92 40.75 -13.92
C ALA A 474 -4.72 42.10 -14.62
N THR A 475 -3.48 42.45 -14.94
CA THR A 475 -3.12 43.78 -15.46
C THR A 475 -3.24 43.88 -16.98
N ASN A 476 -3.18 42.75 -17.70
CA ASN A 476 -3.27 42.74 -19.16
C ASN A 476 -4.66 43.16 -19.67
N THR A 477 -5.72 42.49 -19.20
CA THR A 477 -7.09 42.70 -19.71
C THR A 477 -8.11 43.07 -18.65
N PHE A 478 -8.07 42.47 -17.45
CA PHE A 478 -9.08 42.70 -16.41
C PHE A 478 -9.09 44.16 -15.93
N GLU A 479 -7.91 44.69 -15.61
CA GLU A 479 -7.74 46.09 -15.20
C GLU A 479 -8.27 47.07 -16.25
N LYS A 480 -7.93 46.86 -17.54
CA LYS A 480 -8.37 47.71 -18.65
C LYS A 480 -9.89 47.69 -18.85
N GLN A 481 -10.55 46.59 -18.51
CA GLN A 481 -12.01 46.44 -18.58
C GLN A 481 -12.73 46.85 -17.29
N GLY A 482 -12.01 47.47 -16.34
CA GLY A 482 -12.58 48.03 -15.12
C GLY A 482 -12.93 46.99 -14.06
N TYR A 483 -12.31 45.80 -14.09
CA TYR A 483 -12.51 44.82 -13.03
C TYR A 483 -11.82 45.26 -11.73
N THR A 484 -12.46 44.96 -10.61
CA THR A 484 -11.85 45.08 -9.28
C THR A 484 -10.97 43.86 -9.02
N ILE A 485 -9.72 44.05 -8.59
CA ILE A 485 -8.79 42.96 -8.28
C ILE A 485 -8.81 42.71 -6.77
N LEU A 486 -9.24 41.51 -6.36
CA LEU A 486 -9.16 41.06 -4.97
C LEU A 486 -8.11 39.97 -4.86
N TRP A 487 -7.13 40.17 -3.99
CA TRP A 487 -6.07 39.19 -3.75
C TRP A 487 -6.11 38.67 -2.31
N VAL A 488 -6.22 37.35 -2.16
CA VAL A 488 -6.20 36.65 -0.88
C VAL A 488 -4.90 35.85 -0.79
N THR A 489 -4.10 36.10 0.23
CA THR A 489 -2.86 35.35 0.52
C THR A 489 -2.56 35.37 2.02
N ARG A 490 -1.54 34.65 2.48
CA ARG A 490 -1.08 34.73 3.87
C ARG A 490 -0.45 36.07 4.20
N THR A 491 -0.57 36.48 5.47
CA THR A 491 0.05 37.73 5.96
C THR A 491 1.55 37.79 5.69
N THR A 492 2.24 36.64 5.76
CA THR A 492 3.67 36.50 5.51
C THR A 492 4.08 36.67 4.05
N LEU A 493 3.16 36.42 3.09
CA LEU A 493 3.44 36.44 1.64
C LEU A 493 3.02 37.74 0.95
N LYS A 494 2.33 38.66 1.66
CA LYS A 494 1.90 39.94 1.08
C LYS A 494 3.05 40.77 0.48
N ASN A 495 4.24 40.68 1.06
CA ASN A 495 5.41 41.42 0.58
C ASN A 495 5.92 40.89 -0.76
N ASP A 496 5.76 39.60 -1.02
CA ASP A 496 6.22 38.98 -2.26
C ASP A 496 5.39 39.46 -3.46
N ILE A 497 4.11 39.75 -3.26
CA ILE A 497 3.25 40.36 -4.29
C ILE A 497 3.81 41.73 -4.69
N TRP A 498 4.16 42.58 -3.72
CA TRP A 498 4.71 43.91 -4.01
C TRP A 498 6.08 43.84 -4.69
N LYS A 499 6.93 42.90 -4.28
CA LYS A 499 8.21 42.63 -4.93
C LYS A 499 8.02 42.26 -6.41
N ASN A 500 7.09 41.35 -6.73
CA ASN A 500 6.76 40.97 -8.11
C ASN A 500 5.99 42.05 -8.89
N MET A 501 5.46 43.08 -8.23
CA MET A 501 4.81 44.20 -8.94
C MET A 501 5.78 45.33 -9.26
N PHE A 502 6.72 45.63 -8.35
CA PHE A 502 7.57 46.82 -8.45
C PHE A 502 9.04 46.53 -8.66
N ASP A 503 9.59 45.45 -8.08
CA ASP A 503 11.03 45.19 -8.18
C ASP A 503 11.34 44.26 -9.35
N GLN A 504 10.48 43.25 -9.54
CA GLN A 504 10.47 42.26 -10.61
C GLN A 504 9.25 42.52 -11.48
N VAL A 505 9.27 43.57 -12.31
CA VAL A 505 8.05 44.19 -12.88
C VAL A 505 7.23 43.22 -13.76
N CYS A 506 6.26 42.54 -13.15
CA CYS A 506 5.26 41.67 -13.83
C CYS A 506 3.92 42.37 -14.08
N ASN A 507 3.80 43.65 -13.71
CA ASN A 507 2.62 44.47 -13.95
C ASN A 507 2.71 45.11 -15.35
N GLU A 508 1.77 44.78 -16.24
CA GLU A 508 1.83 45.22 -17.64
C GLU A 508 1.70 46.74 -17.80
N SER A 509 0.84 47.38 -17.01
CA SER A 509 0.65 48.84 -17.03
C SER A 509 1.92 49.57 -16.61
N ILE A 510 2.61 49.08 -15.57
CA ILE A 510 3.87 49.64 -15.08
C ILE A 510 4.99 49.36 -16.08
N ARG A 511 5.07 48.15 -16.62
CA ARG A 511 6.03 47.76 -17.66
C ARG A 511 5.96 48.67 -18.88
N ASN A 512 4.76 48.96 -19.37
CA ASN A 512 4.54 49.88 -20.48
C ASN A 512 4.98 51.31 -20.13
N SER A 513 4.70 51.77 -18.90
CA SER A 513 5.11 53.10 -18.43
C SER A 513 6.63 53.24 -18.27
N ILE A 514 7.34 52.17 -17.91
CA ILE A 514 8.81 52.17 -17.85
C ILE A 514 9.40 52.21 -19.26
N THR A 515 8.93 51.30 -20.12
CA THR A 515 9.49 51.12 -21.48
C THR A 515 9.18 52.27 -22.43
N HIS A 516 8.00 52.87 -22.34
CA HIS A 516 7.55 53.92 -23.27
C HIS A 516 7.59 55.33 -22.67
N SER A 517 7.45 55.47 -21.34
CA SER A 517 7.33 56.77 -20.67
C SER A 517 8.49 57.11 -19.73
N GLY A 518 9.51 56.25 -19.63
CA GLY A 518 10.72 56.49 -18.82
C GLY A 518 10.49 56.57 -17.31
N LEU A 519 9.43 55.92 -16.78
CA LEU A 519 9.09 55.96 -15.36
C LEU A 519 10.16 55.28 -14.50
N GLU A 520 10.75 56.02 -13.54
CA GLU A 520 11.58 55.43 -12.47
C GLU A 520 10.73 55.03 -11.26
N ILE A 521 10.94 53.80 -10.77
CA ILE A 521 10.17 53.27 -9.63
C ILE A 521 10.72 53.86 -8.32
N PRO A 522 9.91 54.62 -7.55
CA PRO A 522 10.37 55.21 -6.30
C PRO A 522 10.76 54.15 -5.26
N ASN A 523 11.78 54.40 -4.43
CA ASN A 523 12.16 53.48 -3.34
C ASN A 523 11.17 53.45 -2.17
N GLU A 524 10.41 54.52 -1.95
CA GLU A 524 9.42 54.61 -0.88
C GLU A 524 8.10 53.89 -1.22
N GLN A 525 7.65 53.01 -0.33
CA GLN A 525 6.45 52.20 -0.56
C GLN A 525 5.18 53.03 -0.78
N ASN A 526 4.98 54.13 -0.04
CA ASN A 526 3.80 55.00 -0.22
C ASN A 526 3.72 55.63 -1.62
N LYS A 527 4.86 55.94 -2.23
CA LYS A 527 4.95 56.46 -3.60
C LYS A 527 4.72 55.36 -4.63
N ARG A 528 5.31 54.17 -4.45
CA ARG A 528 5.03 52.97 -5.28
C ARG A 528 3.53 52.67 -5.36
N MET A 529 2.85 52.78 -4.21
CA MET A 529 1.42 52.52 -4.10
C MET A 529 0.50 53.47 -4.87
N ARG A 530 0.99 54.65 -5.29
CA ARG A 530 0.24 55.61 -6.11
C ARG A 530 0.28 55.29 -7.61
N LEU A 531 1.21 54.42 -8.04
CA LEU A 531 1.34 53.99 -9.43
C LEU A 531 0.28 52.96 -9.84
N LEU A 532 -0.42 52.38 -8.86
CA LEU A 532 -1.44 51.36 -9.09
C LEU A 532 -2.78 52.00 -9.46
N SER A 533 -3.52 51.37 -10.36
CA SER A 533 -4.82 51.84 -10.80
C SER A 533 -5.91 51.67 -9.74
N LYS A 534 -7.10 52.23 -10.03
CA LYS A 534 -8.30 52.12 -9.19
C LYS A 534 -8.75 50.67 -8.97
N SER A 535 -8.36 49.75 -9.86
CA SER A 535 -8.65 48.32 -9.75
C SER A 535 -7.97 47.64 -8.55
N TRP A 536 -6.88 48.21 -8.04
CA TRP A 536 -6.12 47.73 -6.87
C TRP A 536 -6.40 48.54 -5.58
N ARG A 537 -7.53 49.24 -5.54
CA ARG A 537 -7.92 50.08 -4.39
C ARG A 537 -8.08 49.27 -3.11
N ILE A 538 -8.57 48.03 -3.23
CA ILE A 538 -8.61 47.08 -2.13
C ILE A 538 -7.26 46.35 -2.10
N ARG A 539 -6.52 46.54 -1.01
CA ARG A 539 -5.19 45.93 -0.84
C ARG A 539 -5.30 44.41 -0.62
N PRO A 540 -4.27 43.63 -0.96
CA PRO A 540 -4.18 42.20 -0.65
C PRO A 540 -4.50 41.91 0.82
N MET A 541 -5.37 40.92 1.04
CA MET A 541 -5.95 40.59 2.33
C MET A 541 -5.60 39.17 2.78
N SER A 542 -5.70 38.91 4.09
CA SER A 542 -5.57 37.55 4.62
C SER A 542 -6.86 36.75 4.48
N TYR A 543 -6.78 35.42 4.55
CA TYR A 543 -7.95 34.53 4.55
C TYR A 543 -9.00 34.91 5.61
N LYS A 544 -8.56 35.27 6.82
CA LYS A 544 -9.45 35.78 7.87
C LYS A 544 -10.16 37.09 7.48
N GLN A 545 -9.42 38.03 6.90
CA GLN A 545 -9.99 39.30 6.43
C GLN A 545 -10.99 39.08 5.29
N PHE A 546 -10.69 38.12 4.42
CA PHE A 546 -11.55 37.69 3.33
C PHE A 546 -12.84 37.03 3.85
N SER A 547 -12.73 36.12 4.84
CA SER A 547 -13.91 35.53 5.50
C SER A 547 -14.83 36.62 6.05
N ASN A 548 -14.28 37.61 6.75
CA ASN A 548 -15.06 38.73 7.28
C ASN A 548 -15.69 39.60 6.18
N LEU A 549 -15.03 39.73 5.03
CA LEU A 549 -15.56 40.44 3.86
C LEU A 549 -16.80 39.72 3.33
N VAL A 550 -16.71 38.40 3.16
CA VAL A 550 -17.80 37.57 2.66
C VAL A 550 -18.97 37.53 3.66
N SER A 551 -18.69 37.47 4.96
CA SER A 551 -19.72 37.52 6.02
C SER A 551 -20.33 38.93 6.21
N LYS A 552 -20.01 39.91 5.36
CA LYS A 552 -20.51 41.30 5.37
C LYS A 552 -20.10 42.15 6.57
N GLN A 553 -19.03 41.77 7.27
CA GLN A 553 -18.66 42.32 8.59
C GLN A 553 -17.48 43.31 8.57
N ASN A 554 -17.21 44.06 7.48
CA ASN A 554 -16.00 44.89 7.45
C ASN A 554 -16.07 46.15 6.56
N SER A 555 -15.10 47.05 6.75
CA SER A 555 -14.86 48.24 5.92
C SER A 555 -14.53 47.87 4.46
N PHE A 556 -13.89 46.72 4.23
CA PHE A 556 -13.62 46.19 2.89
C PHE A 556 -14.92 45.83 2.15
N TYR A 557 -15.89 45.22 2.82
CA TYR A 557 -17.21 44.93 2.23
C TYR A 557 -17.92 46.23 1.83
N LYS A 558 -17.93 47.24 2.70
CA LYS A 558 -18.50 48.56 2.38
C LYS A 558 -17.82 49.21 1.17
N SER A 559 -16.51 49.06 1.05
CA SER A 559 -15.74 49.58 -0.08
C SER A 559 -16.07 48.86 -1.38
N LEU A 560 -16.23 47.55 -1.32
CA LEU A 560 -16.61 46.71 -2.44
C LEU A 560 -18.04 47.00 -2.92
N VAL A 561 -19.00 47.12 -2.00
CA VAL A 561 -20.38 47.54 -2.29
C VAL A 561 -20.42 48.93 -2.92
N LYS A 562 -19.60 49.87 -2.44
CA LYS A 562 -19.50 51.21 -3.04
C LYS A 562 -18.97 51.19 -4.47
N GLN A 563 -18.14 50.20 -4.84
CA GLN A 563 -17.58 50.08 -6.18
C GLN A 563 -18.47 49.28 -7.13
N ASN A 564 -18.95 48.12 -6.69
CA ASN A 564 -19.59 47.13 -7.57
C ASN A 564 -21.12 47.08 -7.40
N GLY A 565 -21.66 47.69 -6.35
CA GLY A 565 -23.09 47.68 -6.00
C GLY A 565 -23.40 46.73 -4.84
N GLU A 566 -24.57 46.92 -4.22
CA GLU A 566 -25.02 46.10 -3.08
C GLU A 566 -25.59 44.74 -3.49
N LEU A 567 -26.07 44.63 -4.74
CA LEU A 567 -26.74 43.44 -5.25
C LEU A 567 -25.80 42.26 -5.43
N ASP A 568 -24.70 42.49 -6.13
CA ASP A 568 -23.59 41.56 -6.25
C ASP A 568 -22.29 42.33 -5.98
N PRO A 569 -21.80 42.32 -4.73
CA PRO A 569 -20.54 42.95 -4.39
C PRO A 569 -19.35 42.39 -5.20
N LEU A 570 -19.45 41.16 -5.74
CA LEU A 570 -18.38 40.55 -6.53
C LEU A 570 -18.57 40.76 -8.05
N ASN A 571 -19.55 41.56 -8.48
CA ASN A 571 -19.72 41.93 -9.88
C ASN A 571 -18.43 42.56 -10.44
N LYS A 572 -18.04 42.18 -11.66
CA LYS A 572 -16.79 42.56 -12.32
C LYS A 572 -15.57 42.49 -11.40
N THR A 573 -15.42 41.37 -10.70
CA THR A 573 -14.29 41.15 -9.78
C THR A 573 -13.44 39.99 -10.26
N LEU A 574 -12.11 40.17 -10.32
CA LEU A 574 -11.15 39.09 -10.40
C LEU A 574 -10.69 38.75 -8.98
N LEU A 575 -11.05 37.56 -8.50
CA LEU A 575 -10.63 37.06 -7.20
C LEU A 575 -9.46 36.09 -7.38
N ILE A 576 -8.30 36.47 -6.86
CA ILE A 576 -7.07 35.68 -6.89
C ILE A 576 -6.85 35.10 -5.50
N ILE A 577 -6.78 33.76 -5.40
CA ILE A 577 -6.51 33.06 -4.16
C ILE A 577 -5.19 32.31 -4.27
N ASP A 578 -4.23 32.77 -3.50
CA ASP A 578 -2.89 32.21 -3.40
C ASP A 578 -2.81 31.19 -2.27
N GLU A 579 -2.19 30.04 -2.54
CA GLU A 579 -2.23 28.83 -1.69
C GLU A 579 -3.66 28.26 -1.53
N ALA A 580 -4.35 28.10 -2.66
CA ALA A 580 -5.76 27.68 -2.72
C ALA A 580 -6.06 26.37 -1.95
N HIS A 581 -5.09 25.46 -1.79
CA HIS A 581 -5.26 24.23 -1.00
C HIS A 581 -5.64 24.49 0.46
N LYS A 582 -5.35 25.69 1.00
CA LYS A 582 -5.76 26.08 2.36
C LYS A 582 -7.26 26.38 2.51
N LEU A 583 -8.03 26.40 1.42
CA LEU A 583 -9.49 26.55 1.48
C LEU A 583 -10.16 25.31 2.07
N TYR A 584 -9.68 24.12 1.72
CA TYR A 584 -10.24 22.83 2.14
C TYR A 584 -9.27 21.97 2.98
N GLY A 585 -7.95 22.16 2.86
CA GLY A 585 -6.94 21.45 3.64
C GLY A 585 -6.93 21.83 5.13
N GLY A 586 -6.97 20.82 6.01
CA GLY A 586 -7.36 20.95 7.42
C GLY A 586 -6.25 21.10 8.47
N GLY A 587 -5.01 20.66 8.23
CA GLY A 587 -4.01 20.56 9.31
C GLY A 587 -3.31 21.86 9.79
N ASP A 588 -3.16 22.88 8.94
CA ASP A 588 -2.14 23.94 9.19
C ASP A 588 -2.66 25.32 9.60
N LEU A 589 -3.93 25.63 9.34
CA LEU A 589 -4.51 26.92 9.74
C LEU A 589 -5.05 26.80 11.17
N SER A 590 -4.73 27.77 12.01
CA SER A 590 -5.36 27.88 13.33
C SER A 590 -6.89 27.95 13.17
N SER A 591 -7.65 27.45 14.15
CA SER A 591 -9.12 27.51 14.13
C SER A 591 -9.68 28.93 13.94
N ILE A 592 -8.85 29.95 14.21
CA ILE A 592 -9.15 31.38 14.09
C ILE A 592 -8.88 31.92 12.67
N GLU A 593 -8.09 31.24 11.85
CA GLU A 593 -7.72 31.63 10.49
C GLU A 593 -8.47 30.85 9.39
N ARG A 594 -9.21 29.80 9.76
CA ARG A 594 -10.01 29.02 8.80
C ARG A 594 -11.15 29.88 8.21
N PRO A 595 -11.26 29.96 6.87
CA PRO A 595 -12.31 30.72 6.22
C PRO A 595 -13.69 30.05 6.39
N ASP A 596 -14.75 30.85 6.47
CA ASP A 596 -16.12 30.35 6.37
C ASP A 596 -16.43 29.95 4.92
N MET A 597 -16.16 28.68 4.61
CA MET A 597 -16.32 28.13 3.25
C MET A 597 -17.77 28.11 2.79
N ASN A 598 -18.74 27.98 3.70
CA ASN A 598 -20.16 28.01 3.35
C ASN A 598 -20.56 29.40 2.88
N ALA A 599 -20.16 30.45 3.62
CA ALA A 599 -20.42 31.82 3.20
C ALA A 599 -19.69 32.16 1.89
N PHE A 600 -18.45 31.69 1.73
CA PHE A 600 -17.65 31.93 0.52
C PHE A 600 -18.23 31.26 -0.72
N HIS A 601 -18.55 29.97 -0.64
CA HIS A 601 -19.19 29.25 -1.73
C HIS A 601 -20.52 29.92 -2.12
N GLN A 602 -21.35 30.28 -1.13
CA GLN A 602 -22.60 31.00 -1.38
C GLN A 602 -22.38 32.33 -2.11
N ALA A 603 -21.38 33.13 -1.73
CA ALA A 603 -21.10 34.40 -2.38
C ALA A 603 -20.67 34.23 -3.85
N LEU A 604 -19.83 33.23 -4.16
CA LEU A 604 -19.44 32.92 -5.54
C LEU A 604 -20.64 32.47 -6.37
N MET A 605 -21.40 31.50 -5.87
CA MET A 605 -22.55 30.96 -6.61
C MET A 605 -23.62 32.03 -6.86
N ASN A 606 -23.86 32.91 -5.88
CA ASN A 606 -24.75 34.06 -6.06
C ASN A 606 -24.26 34.99 -7.17
N SER A 607 -22.96 35.29 -7.23
CA SER A 607 -22.40 36.13 -8.30
C SER A 607 -22.51 35.47 -9.68
N TYR A 608 -22.24 34.16 -9.78
CA TYR A 608 -22.39 33.40 -11.04
C TYR A 608 -23.83 33.43 -11.56
N GLN A 609 -24.81 33.30 -10.67
CA GLN A 609 -26.23 33.32 -11.03
C GLN A 609 -26.76 34.73 -11.33
N LEU A 610 -26.32 35.76 -10.59
CA LEU A 610 -26.86 37.11 -10.70
C LEU A 610 -26.21 37.92 -11.82
N SER A 611 -24.88 37.87 -11.94
CA SER A 611 -24.09 38.76 -12.80
C SER A 611 -23.66 38.10 -14.12
N GLY A 612 -23.89 36.78 -14.27
CA GLY A 612 -23.72 36.05 -15.52
C GLY A 612 -22.35 36.29 -16.17
N PRO A 613 -22.26 36.97 -17.34
CA PRO A 613 -20.98 37.24 -18.00
C PRO A 613 -20.05 38.16 -17.18
N ASN A 614 -20.63 39.07 -16.38
CA ASN A 614 -19.90 40.00 -15.51
C ASN A 614 -19.71 39.44 -14.08
N SER A 615 -20.06 38.17 -13.84
CA SER A 615 -19.82 37.55 -12.55
C SER A 615 -18.35 37.57 -12.17
N VAL A 616 -18.08 37.32 -10.89
CA VAL A 616 -16.73 37.10 -10.41
C VAL A 616 -15.99 36.07 -11.29
N LYS A 617 -14.70 36.30 -11.49
CA LYS A 617 -13.77 35.36 -12.11
C LYS A 617 -12.78 34.91 -11.06
N LEU A 618 -12.57 33.60 -10.94
CA LEU A 618 -11.73 33.02 -9.90
C LEU A 618 -10.40 32.52 -10.47
N LEU A 619 -9.28 32.95 -9.90
CA LEU A 619 -7.95 32.42 -10.21
C LEU A 619 -7.36 31.79 -8.94
N LEU A 620 -7.35 30.47 -8.90
CA LEU A 620 -6.79 29.70 -7.80
C LEU A 620 -5.33 29.36 -8.12
N MET A 621 -4.42 29.49 -7.16
CA MET A 621 -3.01 29.17 -7.36
C MET A 621 -2.51 28.24 -6.27
N THR A 622 -1.91 27.12 -6.66
CA THR A 622 -1.22 26.25 -5.72
C THR A 622 -0.26 25.27 -6.41
N ALA A 623 0.76 24.80 -5.68
CA ALA A 623 1.60 23.69 -6.13
C ALA A 623 1.05 22.31 -5.73
N THR A 624 0.22 22.25 -4.69
CA THR A 624 -0.26 21.01 -4.07
C THR A 624 -1.77 21.11 -3.82
N PRO A 625 -2.61 20.95 -4.85
CA PRO A 625 -4.07 21.08 -4.71
C PRO A 625 -4.72 19.93 -3.92
N ILE A 626 -4.00 18.82 -3.73
CA ILE A 626 -4.37 17.69 -2.89
C ILE A 626 -3.44 17.71 -1.67
N THR A 627 -3.99 17.79 -0.46
CA THR A 627 -3.21 17.73 0.80
C THR A 627 -3.47 16.46 1.58
N GLU A 628 -4.66 16.31 2.16
CA GLU A 628 -5.05 15.15 2.97
C GLU A 628 -6.03 14.25 2.21
N ASN A 629 -6.96 14.84 1.46
CA ASN A 629 -7.99 14.10 0.73
C ASN A 629 -7.99 14.46 -0.78
N PRO A 630 -8.01 13.47 -1.70
CA PRO A 630 -8.09 13.75 -3.15
C PRO A 630 -9.33 14.56 -3.56
N MET A 631 -10.43 14.48 -2.80
CA MET A 631 -11.63 15.28 -3.06
C MET A 631 -11.42 16.79 -2.92
N GLU A 632 -10.35 17.25 -2.26
CA GLU A 632 -9.99 18.67 -2.17
C GLU A 632 -9.79 19.30 -3.57
N LEU A 633 -9.14 18.59 -4.49
CA LEU A 633 -8.97 19.08 -5.87
C LEU A 633 -10.32 19.26 -6.56
N ILE A 634 -11.22 18.30 -6.40
CA ILE A 634 -12.59 18.37 -6.95
C ILE A 634 -13.35 19.56 -6.36
N GLN A 635 -13.23 19.78 -5.05
CA GLN A 635 -13.85 20.91 -4.38
C GLN A 635 -13.29 22.26 -4.87
N LEU A 636 -11.98 22.36 -5.10
CA LEU A 636 -11.36 23.56 -5.69
C LEU A 636 -11.85 23.84 -7.11
N ILE A 637 -11.95 22.81 -7.96
CA ILE A 637 -12.49 22.94 -9.33
C ILE A 637 -13.95 23.37 -9.27
N ASN A 638 -14.75 22.81 -8.36
CA ASN A 638 -16.16 23.15 -8.21
C ASN A 638 -16.40 24.64 -7.86
N LEU A 639 -15.48 25.30 -7.16
CA LEU A 639 -15.55 26.77 -6.94
C LEU A 639 -15.49 27.57 -8.24
N CYS A 640 -14.88 27.01 -9.29
CA CYS A 640 -14.76 27.62 -10.61
C CYS A 640 -15.97 27.33 -11.53
N LYS A 641 -16.96 26.56 -11.04
CA LYS A 641 -18.11 26.08 -11.83
C LYS A 641 -19.45 26.51 -11.20
N PRO A 642 -20.46 26.88 -12.02
CA PRO A 642 -21.83 27.02 -11.56
C PRO A 642 -22.39 25.73 -10.95
N ILE A 643 -23.37 25.84 -10.04
CA ILE A 643 -23.93 24.71 -9.26
C ILE A 643 -24.38 23.54 -10.15
N ASP A 644 -25.01 23.82 -11.30
CA ASP A 644 -25.53 22.82 -12.24
C ASP A 644 -24.44 22.01 -12.96
N LYS A 645 -23.18 22.45 -12.90
CA LYS A 645 -22.03 21.84 -13.57
C LYS A 645 -20.98 21.31 -12.59
N GLN A 646 -21.26 21.31 -11.29
CA GLN A 646 -20.33 20.83 -10.28
C GLN A 646 -20.24 19.31 -10.28
N LEU A 647 -19.04 18.79 -10.05
CA LEU A 647 -18.77 17.38 -9.84
C LEU A 647 -19.22 16.95 -8.44
N PRO A 648 -19.49 15.65 -8.22
CA PRO A 648 -19.75 15.11 -6.87
C PRO A 648 -18.63 15.50 -5.89
N ASN A 649 -19.01 15.96 -4.71
CA ASN A 649 -18.08 16.42 -3.67
C ASN A 649 -17.77 15.35 -2.61
N ASN A 650 -18.49 14.22 -2.62
CA ASN A 650 -18.22 13.02 -1.81
C ASN A 650 -17.57 11.92 -2.66
N PHE A 651 -16.68 11.13 -2.04
CA PHE A 651 -15.99 10.02 -2.67
C PHE A 651 -16.93 8.90 -3.11
N ASP A 652 -17.99 8.57 -2.36
CA ASP A 652 -18.90 7.47 -2.74
C ASP A 652 -19.74 7.81 -3.98
N ASP A 653 -20.26 9.05 -4.02
CA ASP A 653 -21.00 9.55 -5.19
C ASP A 653 -20.07 9.72 -6.41
N PHE A 654 -18.81 10.09 -6.18
CA PHE A 654 -17.80 10.20 -7.24
C PHE A 654 -17.40 8.82 -7.76
N SER A 655 -17.06 7.88 -6.86
CA SER A 655 -16.61 6.53 -7.22
C SER A 655 -17.65 5.78 -8.02
N THR A 656 -18.93 5.83 -7.61
CA THR A 656 -20.04 5.21 -8.33
C THR A 656 -20.17 5.69 -9.79
N ARG A 657 -19.78 6.95 -10.06
CA ARG A 657 -19.96 7.57 -11.39
C ARG A 657 -18.71 7.48 -12.26
N TYR A 658 -17.51 7.52 -11.67
CA TYR A 658 -16.26 7.72 -12.39
C TYR A 658 -15.27 6.55 -12.23
N LEU A 659 -15.35 5.79 -11.14
CA LEU A 659 -14.32 4.82 -10.75
C LEU A 659 -14.82 3.36 -10.80
N ASP A 660 -13.89 2.41 -10.76
CA ASP A 660 -14.14 0.98 -10.61
C ASP A 660 -14.05 0.52 -9.14
N GLU A 661 -14.14 -0.80 -8.91
CA GLU A 661 -14.11 -1.41 -7.57
C GLU A 661 -12.76 -1.23 -6.85
N VAL A 662 -11.67 -0.99 -7.59
CA VAL A 662 -10.30 -0.85 -7.07
C VAL A 662 -9.93 0.63 -6.84
N GLY A 663 -10.74 1.56 -7.34
CA GLY A 663 -10.57 3.01 -7.21
C GLY A 663 -9.89 3.67 -8.41
N GLU A 664 -9.79 2.98 -9.56
CA GLU A 664 -9.24 3.53 -10.80
C GLU A 664 -10.35 4.12 -11.69
N PHE A 665 -10.01 5.05 -12.59
CA PHE A 665 -11.00 5.59 -13.52
C PHE A 665 -11.44 4.56 -14.55
N THR A 666 -12.74 4.35 -14.68
CA THR A 666 -13.31 3.65 -15.83
C THR A 666 -13.07 4.46 -17.11
N THR A 667 -13.05 3.82 -18.28
CA THR A 667 -12.82 4.52 -19.56
C THR A 667 -13.82 5.67 -19.78
N LYS A 668 -15.12 5.39 -19.59
CA LYS A 668 -16.18 6.41 -19.69
C LYS A 668 -16.09 7.46 -18.59
N GLY A 669 -15.77 7.04 -17.36
CA GLY A 669 -15.56 7.95 -16.23
C GLY A 669 -14.43 8.94 -16.53
N ARG A 670 -13.31 8.46 -17.08
CA ARG A 670 -12.16 9.30 -17.46
C ARG A 670 -12.55 10.33 -18.51
N GLU A 671 -13.24 9.92 -19.59
CA GLU A 671 -13.72 10.84 -20.64
C GLU A 671 -14.63 11.94 -20.08
N HIS A 672 -15.65 11.55 -19.30
CA HIS A 672 -16.55 12.50 -18.65
C HIS A 672 -15.82 13.45 -17.70
N PHE A 673 -14.86 12.94 -16.93
CA PHE A 673 -14.08 13.76 -16.02
C PHE A 673 -13.23 14.79 -16.78
N LEU A 674 -12.58 14.39 -17.89
CA LEU A 674 -11.78 15.28 -18.73
C LEU A 674 -12.63 16.42 -19.32
N ASP A 675 -13.83 16.10 -19.79
CA ASP A 675 -14.79 17.12 -20.25
C ASP A 675 -15.22 18.06 -19.12
N ASP A 676 -15.46 17.51 -17.92
CA ASP A 676 -15.88 18.28 -16.76
C ASP A 676 -14.78 19.25 -16.28
N ILE A 677 -13.49 18.95 -16.49
CA ILE A 677 -12.38 19.82 -16.07
C ILE A 677 -11.81 20.68 -17.20
N ALA A 678 -12.31 20.54 -18.42
CA ALA A 678 -11.79 21.22 -19.61
C ALA A 678 -11.67 22.74 -19.41
N GLY A 679 -10.46 23.26 -19.61
CA GLY A 679 -10.13 24.68 -19.53
C GLY A 679 -9.94 25.21 -18.11
N HIS A 680 -10.25 24.43 -17.07
CA HIS A 680 -10.20 24.86 -15.68
C HIS A 680 -8.86 24.64 -14.98
N ILE A 681 -7.97 23.80 -15.51
CA ILE A 681 -6.67 23.49 -14.91
C ILE A 681 -5.56 23.87 -15.88
N SER A 682 -4.58 24.62 -15.40
CA SER A 682 -3.28 24.80 -16.08
C SER A 682 -2.20 24.17 -15.22
N TYR A 683 -1.35 23.32 -15.83
CA TYR A 683 -0.34 22.54 -15.14
C TYR A 683 1.07 22.86 -15.65
N LEU A 684 1.95 23.23 -14.72
CA LEU A 684 3.35 23.49 -15.02
C LEU A 684 4.26 22.96 -13.90
N ASN A 685 5.00 21.90 -14.22
CA ASN A 685 6.10 21.44 -13.39
C ASN A 685 7.45 21.88 -13.97
N ARG A 686 8.22 22.67 -13.21
CA ARG A 686 9.60 23.06 -13.56
C ARG A 686 10.63 22.51 -12.56
N GLU A 687 10.21 21.67 -11.62
CA GLU A 687 11.13 21.09 -10.62
C GLU A 687 12.20 20.21 -11.30
N LYS A 688 11.89 19.67 -12.49
CA LYS A 688 12.83 18.92 -13.34
C LYS A 688 13.87 19.79 -14.08
N ASP A 689 13.71 21.11 -14.12
CA ASP A 689 14.58 22.01 -14.90
C ASP A 689 15.91 22.25 -14.17
N ALA A 690 16.86 21.33 -14.36
CA ALA A 690 18.17 21.31 -13.71
C ALA A 690 19.05 22.56 -13.97
N ARG A 691 18.68 23.38 -14.95
CA ARG A 691 19.37 24.62 -15.35
C ARG A 691 19.18 25.76 -14.36
N GLN A 692 18.04 25.74 -13.66
CA GLN A 692 17.63 26.78 -12.72
C GLN A 692 17.28 26.22 -11.34
N PHE A 693 16.95 24.93 -11.23
CA PHE A 693 16.53 24.29 -9.99
C PHE A 693 17.47 23.15 -9.62
N ALA A 694 17.66 22.98 -8.31
CA ALA A 694 18.35 21.82 -7.80
C ALA A 694 17.53 20.56 -7.99
N GLN A 695 18.21 19.45 -8.26
CA GLN A 695 17.62 18.17 -8.60
C GLN A 695 17.67 17.25 -7.38
N PRO A 696 16.54 17.02 -6.69
CA PRO A 696 16.51 16.15 -5.53
C PRO A 696 16.76 14.68 -5.91
N ILE A 697 17.62 14.03 -5.15
CA ILE A 697 17.90 12.58 -5.22
C ILE A 697 17.47 12.01 -3.87
N ILE A 698 16.43 11.20 -3.84
CA ILE A 698 15.89 10.65 -2.58
C ILE A 698 16.53 9.29 -2.30
N GLU A 699 17.07 9.15 -1.10
CA GLU A 699 17.53 7.89 -0.53
C GLU A 699 16.71 7.61 0.74
N PHE A 700 16.00 6.47 0.76
CA PHE A 700 15.31 5.99 1.96
C PHE A 700 16.30 5.23 2.83
N ILE A 701 16.44 5.64 4.09
CA ILE A 701 17.34 5.04 5.07
C ILE A 701 16.50 4.25 6.07
N ASP A 702 16.50 2.93 5.88
CA ASP A 702 15.86 1.97 6.77
C ASP A 702 16.75 1.64 7.95
N VAL A 703 16.35 2.10 9.15
CA VAL A 703 17.10 1.86 10.38
C VAL A 703 16.45 0.72 11.18
N PRO A 704 17.10 -0.45 11.31
CA PRO A 704 16.52 -1.57 12.03
C PRO A 704 16.38 -1.24 13.52
N ILE A 705 15.22 -1.56 14.10
CA ILE A 705 15.00 -1.43 15.54
C ILE A 705 15.97 -2.39 16.29
N PRO A 706 16.87 -1.88 17.16
CA PRO A 706 17.84 -2.70 17.88
C PRO A 706 17.21 -3.44 19.08
N ASN A 707 18.05 -4.10 19.87
CA ASN A 707 17.68 -4.73 21.15
C ASN A 707 16.71 -5.92 21.08
N ILE A 708 16.69 -6.63 19.94
CA ILE A 708 15.96 -7.89 19.77
C ILE A 708 16.42 -8.94 20.80
N SER A 709 17.73 -9.04 21.06
CA SER A 709 18.27 -9.98 22.05
C SER A 709 17.79 -9.70 23.48
N GLN A 710 17.56 -8.43 23.85
CA GLN A 710 16.95 -8.09 25.14
C GLN A 710 15.46 -8.44 25.15
N ALA A 711 14.75 -8.23 24.05
CA ALA A 711 13.36 -8.68 23.93
C ALA A 711 13.22 -10.20 24.06
N GLU A 712 14.17 -10.97 23.54
CA GLU A 712 14.25 -12.43 23.72
C GLU A 712 14.44 -12.85 25.19
N LYS A 713 15.04 -11.99 26.03
CA LYS A 713 15.23 -12.26 27.47
C LYS A 713 14.02 -11.90 28.33
N PHE A 714 13.29 -10.86 27.96
CA PHE A 714 12.31 -10.20 28.84
C PHE A 714 10.86 -10.16 28.33
N ASP A 715 10.63 -10.35 27.02
CA ASP A 715 9.31 -10.21 26.41
C ASP A 715 8.69 -11.57 26.05
N LYS A 716 7.71 -11.99 26.85
CA LYS A 716 7.02 -13.28 26.68
C LYS A 716 6.41 -13.47 25.30
N LYS A 717 5.85 -12.41 24.71
CA LYS A 717 5.11 -12.51 23.45
C LYS A 717 6.06 -12.55 22.25
N ILE A 718 7.13 -11.74 22.25
CA ILE A 718 8.18 -11.85 21.23
C ILE A 718 8.86 -13.22 21.29
N VAL A 719 9.16 -13.73 22.49
CA VAL A 719 9.73 -15.09 22.63
C VAL A 719 8.76 -16.16 22.12
N HIS A 720 7.47 -16.02 22.43
CA HIS A 720 6.43 -16.91 21.93
C HIS A 720 6.35 -16.89 20.39
N GLU A 721 6.40 -15.70 19.78
CA GLU A 721 6.33 -15.51 18.34
C GLU A 721 7.61 -15.94 17.61
N ILE A 722 8.81 -15.70 18.14
CA ILE A 722 10.08 -16.14 17.55
C ILE A 722 10.16 -17.68 17.50
N MET A 723 9.59 -18.37 18.50
CA MET A 723 9.69 -19.82 18.62
C MET A 723 8.56 -20.59 17.92
N ASN A 724 7.49 -19.92 17.46
CA ASN A 724 6.32 -20.56 16.86
C ASN A 724 6.43 -20.97 15.37
N PRO A 725 6.99 -20.14 14.46
CA PRO A 725 7.03 -20.43 13.01
C PRO A 725 7.67 -21.79 12.71
N ASN A 726 8.78 -22.08 13.38
CA ASN A 726 9.54 -23.32 13.22
C ASN A 726 8.84 -24.59 13.74
N VAL A 727 7.75 -24.47 14.50
CA VAL A 727 6.96 -25.61 14.98
C VAL A 727 5.79 -25.87 14.05
N ASN A 728 5.15 -24.82 13.53
CA ASN A 728 4.05 -24.94 12.58
C ASN A 728 4.53 -25.55 11.25
N ASP A 729 5.66 -25.10 10.72
CA ASP A 729 6.25 -25.66 9.48
C ASP A 729 6.58 -27.16 9.62
N LEU A 730 7.05 -27.57 10.81
CA LEU A 730 7.31 -28.99 11.10
C LEU A 730 6.01 -29.78 11.29
N GLN A 731 4.97 -29.18 11.86
CA GLN A 731 3.66 -29.80 12.00
C GLN A 731 2.98 -29.99 10.64
N GLU A 732 3.11 -29.02 9.74
CA GLU A 732 2.61 -29.11 8.36
C GLU A 732 3.37 -30.18 7.57
N LYS A 733 4.71 -30.20 7.64
CA LYS A 733 5.51 -31.29 7.05
C LYS A 733 5.18 -32.67 7.62
N ILE A 734 4.87 -32.76 8.92
CA ILE A 734 4.40 -34.01 9.54
C ILE A 734 3.00 -34.38 9.02
N ALA A 735 2.10 -33.42 8.80
CA ALA A 735 0.78 -33.66 8.23
C ALA A 735 0.90 -34.17 6.78
N GLU A 736 1.67 -33.49 5.93
CA GLU A 736 1.98 -33.92 4.56
C GLU A 736 2.63 -35.32 4.50
N THR A 737 3.60 -35.57 5.39
CA THR A 737 4.30 -36.87 5.42
C THR A 737 3.41 -37.98 6.00
N ASN A 738 2.49 -37.66 6.91
CA ASN A 738 1.48 -38.61 7.36
C ASN A 738 0.42 -38.88 6.30
N GLU A 739 0.08 -37.90 5.47
CA GLU A 739 -0.84 -38.08 4.35
C GLU A 739 -0.30 -39.11 3.35
N LYS A 740 1.02 -39.12 3.10
CA LYS A 740 1.71 -40.17 2.34
C LYS A 740 1.59 -41.58 2.94
N LEU A 741 1.21 -41.71 4.21
CA LEU A 741 0.99 -42.99 4.90
C LEU A 741 -0.49 -43.38 5.01
N GLN A 742 -1.41 -42.48 4.65
CA GLN A 742 -2.85 -42.76 4.68
C GLN A 742 -3.29 -43.61 3.47
N GLY A 743 -4.39 -44.35 3.62
CA GLY A 743 -4.90 -45.25 2.58
C GLY A 743 -4.23 -46.64 2.59
N GLU A 744 -3.82 -47.13 1.42
CA GLU A 744 -3.47 -48.53 1.18
C GLU A 744 -2.15 -49.00 1.81
N LEU A 745 -1.25 -48.08 2.16
CA LEU A 745 0.02 -48.38 2.83
C LEU A 745 -0.15 -48.67 4.34
N SER A 746 -1.34 -48.43 4.90
CA SER A 746 -1.64 -48.69 6.30
C SER A 746 -1.93 -50.17 6.61
N ASP A 747 -2.39 -50.94 5.61
CA ASP A 747 -2.76 -52.35 5.73
C ASP A 747 -2.07 -53.22 4.66
N LEU A 748 -0.79 -53.52 4.90
CA LEU A 748 0.06 -54.34 4.02
C LEU A 748 -0.11 -55.84 4.31
N ASP A 749 -1.30 -56.37 4.07
CA ASP A 749 -1.59 -57.81 4.16
C ASP A 749 -1.32 -58.53 2.82
N LYS A 750 -0.82 -59.76 2.91
CA LYS A 750 -0.57 -60.66 1.78
C LYS A 750 -1.84 -60.96 0.99
N ASN A 751 -3.00 -60.90 1.65
CA ASN A 751 -4.30 -61.15 1.03
C ASN A 751 -4.65 -60.12 -0.05
N LYS A 752 -4.19 -58.88 0.09
CA LYS A 752 -4.44 -57.78 -0.87
C LYS A 752 -3.79 -58.01 -2.23
N PHE A 753 -2.71 -58.79 -2.28
CA PHE A 753 -1.97 -59.11 -3.51
C PHE A 753 -2.32 -60.49 -4.08
N LYS A 754 -3.35 -61.17 -3.56
CA LYS A 754 -3.79 -62.49 -4.05
C LYS A 754 -4.30 -62.45 -5.49
N PHE A 755 -4.74 -61.30 -6.00
CA PHE A 755 -5.17 -61.19 -7.41
C PHE A 755 -4.04 -61.56 -8.39
N LEU A 756 -2.76 -61.32 -8.05
CA LEU A 756 -1.61 -61.76 -8.86
C LEU A 756 -1.55 -63.28 -9.04
N LYS A 757 -2.09 -64.03 -8.07
CA LYS A 757 -2.23 -65.49 -8.16
C LYS A 757 -3.25 -65.88 -9.24
N ASN A 758 -4.36 -65.15 -9.30
CA ASN A 758 -5.42 -65.40 -10.26
C ASN A 758 -5.06 -64.88 -11.66
N GLU A 759 -4.38 -63.74 -11.78
CA GLU A 759 -3.94 -63.19 -13.07
C GLU A 759 -2.90 -64.06 -13.78
N ILE A 760 -1.94 -64.63 -13.04
CA ILE A 760 -0.76 -65.27 -13.63
C ILE A 760 -0.91 -66.79 -13.74
N CYS A 761 -1.61 -67.44 -12.81
CA CYS A 761 -1.67 -68.90 -12.72
C CYS A 761 -3.03 -69.51 -13.15
N ASN A 762 -3.98 -68.72 -13.68
CA ASN A 762 -5.33 -69.23 -13.98
C ASN A 762 -5.37 -70.24 -15.13
N ASP A 763 -4.52 -70.07 -16.15
CA ASP A 763 -4.52 -70.87 -17.37
C ASP A 763 -3.71 -72.19 -17.24
N LEU A 764 -3.23 -72.51 -16.04
CA LEU A 764 -2.40 -73.69 -15.76
C LEU A 764 -3.19 -74.76 -15.01
N GLU A 765 -3.03 -76.03 -15.39
CA GLU A 765 -3.70 -77.18 -14.75
C GLU A 765 -2.70 -78.18 -14.10
N GLY A 766 -3.15 -78.87 -13.05
CA GLY A 766 -2.38 -79.94 -12.41
C GLY A 766 -1.14 -79.49 -11.62
N LYS A 767 -0.01 -80.20 -11.81
CA LYS A 767 1.24 -79.95 -11.04
C LYS A 767 1.87 -78.58 -11.34
N SER A 768 1.74 -78.08 -12.57
CA SER A 768 2.26 -76.79 -13.00
C SER A 768 1.56 -75.63 -12.28
N LYS A 769 0.24 -75.73 -12.06
CA LYS A 769 -0.52 -74.77 -11.23
C LYS A 769 0.03 -74.68 -9.82
N SER A 770 0.28 -75.82 -9.16
CA SER A 770 0.81 -75.85 -7.79
C SER A 770 2.21 -75.24 -7.67
N GLN A 771 3.04 -75.35 -8.72
CA GLN A 771 4.37 -74.72 -8.76
C GLN A 771 4.29 -73.22 -9.03
N CYS A 772 3.45 -72.76 -9.98
CA CYS A 772 3.17 -71.34 -10.22
C CYS A 772 2.65 -70.65 -8.96
N GLU A 773 1.67 -71.25 -8.28
CA GLU A 773 1.12 -70.71 -7.04
C GLU A 773 2.17 -70.59 -5.92
N LYS A 774 3.17 -71.48 -5.86
CA LYS A 774 4.27 -71.38 -4.89
C LYS A 774 5.21 -70.22 -5.20
N ILE A 775 5.57 -70.03 -6.47
CA ILE A 775 6.42 -68.92 -6.93
C ILE A 775 5.74 -67.58 -6.66
N VAL A 776 4.47 -67.44 -7.06
CA VAL A 776 3.68 -66.23 -6.83
C VAL A 776 3.55 -65.91 -5.34
N ASN A 777 3.22 -66.89 -4.50
CA ASN A 777 3.12 -66.66 -3.05
C ASN A 777 4.45 -66.29 -2.39
N ASN A 778 5.59 -66.74 -2.93
CA ASN A 778 6.91 -66.38 -2.39
C ASN A 778 7.28 -64.93 -2.77
N ASN A 779 7.03 -64.55 -4.02
CA ASN A 779 7.26 -63.18 -4.50
C ASN A 779 6.31 -62.16 -3.83
N ILE A 780 5.03 -62.51 -3.57
CA ILE A 780 4.12 -61.68 -2.77
C ILE A 780 4.67 -61.43 -1.35
N LYS A 781 5.28 -62.45 -0.72
CA LYS A 781 5.90 -62.27 0.61
C LYS A 781 7.08 -61.29 0.57
N MET A 782 7.90 -61.36 -0.47
CA MET A 782 9.03 -60.44 -0.65
C MET A 782 8.57 -59.01 -0.90
N LEU A 783 7.56 -58.83 -1.77
CA LEU A 783 6.92 -57.54 -2.03
C LEU A 783 6.39 -56.89 -0.75
N VAL A 784 5.64 -57.63 0.07
CA VAL A 784 5.08 -57.12 1.33
C VAL A 784 6.18 -56.75 2.32
N ASN A 785 7.29 -57.49 2.36
CA ASN A 785 8.43 -57.17 3.23
C ASN A 785 9.16 -55.90 2.78
N GLU A 786 9.35 -55.70 1.47
CA GLU A 786 9.97 -54.50 0.90
C GLU A 786 9.08 -53.27 1.11
N ALA A 787 7.78 -53.39 0.88
CA ALA A 787 6.80 -52.34 1.18
C ALA A 787 6.80 -51.96 2.68
N LYS A 788 6.89 -52.95 3.59
CA LYS A 788 7.00 -52.69 5.04
C LYS A 788 8.29 -51.99 5.43
N ALA A 789 9.39 -52.22 4.72
CA ALA A 789 10.66 -51.56 4.97
C ALA A 789 10.61 -50.07 4.57
N GLU A 790 10.00 -49.75 3.43
CA GLU A 790 9.82 -48.35 3.00
C GLU A 790 8.87 -47.58 3.91
N VAL A 791 7.75 -48.19 4.32
CA VAL A 791 6.83 -47.59 5.31
C VAL A 791 7.52 -47.34 6.66
N LYS A 792 8.48 -48.20 7.04
CA LYS A 792 9.25 -48.01 8.26
C LYS A 792 10.15 -46.78 8.19
N LYS A 793 10.84 -46.54 7.06
CA LYS A 793 11.68 -45.33 6.88
C LYS A 793 10.87 -44.05 7.05
N ILE A 794 9.70 -43.95 6.41
CA ILE A 794 8.81 -42.79 6.51
C ILE A 794 8.33 -42.59 7.97
N ARG A 795 8.04 -43.67 8.71
CA ARG A 795 7.68 -43.58 10.14
C ARG A 795 8.83 -43.12 11.03
N ASP A 796 10.06 -43.55 10.72
CA ASP A 796 11.25 -43.14 11.46
C ASP A 796 11.55 -41.64 11.22
N GLU A 797 11.37 -41.13 10.00
CA GLU A 797 11.44 -39.68 9.68
C GLU A 797 10.40 -38.86 10.47
N ILE A 798 9.15 -39.33 10.53
CA ILE A 798 8.10 -38.68 11.33
C ILE A 798 8.44 -38.68 12.82
N LYS A 799 9.07 -39.76 13.31
CA LYS A 799 9.49 -39.89 14.71
C LYS A 799 10.61 -38.89 15.04
N GLU A 800 11.57 -38.72 14.13
CA GLU A 800 12.64 -37.73 14.27
C GLU A 800 12.08 -36.30 14.30
N MET A 801 11.17 -35.95 13.38
CA MET A 801 10.50 -34.64 13.38
C MET A 801 9.69 -34.40 14.68
N LYS A 802 9.04 -35.42 15.24
CA LYS A 802 8.30 -35.33 16.52
C LYS A 802 9.21 -35.11 17.72
N GLU A 803 10.39 -35.73 17.76
CA GLU A 803 11.38 -35.47 18.83
C GLU A 803 11.93 -34.04 18.74
N ILE A 804 12.22 -33.53 17.54
CA ILE A 804 12.63 -32.14 17.34
C ILE A 804 11.56 -31.16 17.86
N ILE A 805 10.27 -31.42 17.59
CA ILE A 805 9.16 -30.61 18.11
C ILE A 805 9.11 -30.66 19.65
N LYS A 806 9.31 -31.84 20.24
CA LYS A 806 9.29 -32.02 21.69
C LYS A 806 10.43 -31.28 22.38
N GLU A 807 11.64 -31.36 21.82
CA GLU A 807 12.80 -30.60 22.28
C GLU A 807 12.57 -29.09 22.18
N ARG A 808 12.05 -28.61 21.04
CA ARG A 808 11.72 -27.18 20.85
C ARG A 808 10.62 -26.69 21.79
N ASN A 809 9.59 -27.49 22.02
CA ASN A 809 8.54 -27.17 22.99
C ASN A 809 9.07 -27.14 24.43
N ALA A 810 10.00 -28.03 24.77
CA ALA A 810 10.68 -28.01 26.07
C ALA A 810 11.55 -26.75 26.22
N ALA A 811 12.31 -26.38 25.17
CA ALA A 811 13.09 -25.14 25.12
C ALA A 811 12.20 -23.88 25.24
N LYS A 812 11.06 -23.84 24.53
CA LYS A 812 10.05 -22.78 24.63
C LYS A 812 9.50 -22.65 26.04
N LYS A 813 9.11 -23.75 26.68
CA LYS A 813 8.62 -23.77 28.06
C LYS A 813 9.69 -23.29 29.05
N LYS A 814 10.95 -23.68 28.85
CA LYS A 814 12.09 -23.23 29.65
C LYS A 814 12.35 -21.73 29.47
N ALA A 815 12.36 -21.24 28.22
CA ALA A 815 12.55 -19.82 27.91
C ALA A 815 11.44 -18.96 28.52
N LEU A 816 10.16 -19.32 28.34
CA LEU A 816 9.02 -18.61 28.91
C LEU A 816 9.01 -18.62 30.46
N GLY A 817 9.44 -19.73 31.07
CA GLY A 817 9.62 -19.82 32.53
C GLY A 817 10.75 -18.94 33.04
N ASN A 818 11.87 -18.87 32.31
CA ASN A 818 13.03 -18.07 32.65
C ASN A 818 12.78 -16.56 32.56
N ILE A 819 11.82 -16.08 31.77
CA ILE A 819 11.55 -14.63 31.66
C ILE A 819 11.19 -14.01 33.01
N LYS A 820 10.37 -14.69 33.83
CA LYS A 820 10.00 -14.18 35.16
C LYS A 820 11.22 -14.10 36.07
N ILE A 821 12.08 -15.12 36.00
CA ILE A 821 13.35 -15.18 36.74
C ILE A 821 14.28 -14.07 36.27
N ASN A 822 14.44 -13.89 34.96
CA ASN A 822 15.29 -12.85 34.35
C ASN A 822 14.85 -11.45 34.77
N ILE A 823 13.54 -11.16 34.84
CA ILE A 823 13.04 -9.86 35.31
C ILE A 823 13.45 -9.62 36.78
N GLU A 824 13.40 -10.66 37.61
CA GLU A 824 13.74 -10.58 39.03
C GLU A 824 15.26 -10.52 39.27
N THR A 825 16.07 -11.25 38.50
CA THR A 825 17.53 -11.33 38.66
C THR A 825 18.32 -10.28 37.88
N LEU A 826 17.82 -9.82 36.73
CA LEU A 826 18.46 -8.86 35.83
C LEU A 826 17.67 -7.54 35.77
N ASN A 827 17.32 -7.00 36.95
CA ASN A 827 16.48 -5.82 37.07
C ASN A 827 17.08 -4.58 36.34
N GLU A 828 18.39 -4.37 36.41
CA GLU A 828 19.06 -3.24 35.75
C GLU A 828 19.00 -3.35 34.21
N GLU A 829 19.25 -4.54 33.63
CA GLU A 829 19.09 -4.78 32.19
C GLU A 829 17.63 -4.61 31.76
N TYR A 830 16.68 -5.01 32.61
CA TYR A 830 15.25 -4.87 32.33
C TYR A 830 14.79 -3.42 32.33
N GLU A 831 15.27 -2.59 33.27
CA GLU A 831 14.99 -1.14 33.26
C GLU A 831 15.59 -0.47 32.01
N LYS A 832 16.79 -0.89 31.59
CA LYS A 832 17.36 -0.43 30.31
C LYS A 832 16.49 -0.85 29.12
N TYR A 833 16.00 -2.10 29.10
CA TYR A 833 15.09 -2.59 28.06
C TYR A 833 13.78 -1.78 27.99
N LYS A 834 13.18 -1.39 29.13
CA LYS A 834 11.98 -0.53 29.16
C LYS A 834 12.21 0.84 28.51
N GLY A 835 13.44 1.35 28.57
CA GLY A 835 13.84 2.59 27.92
C GLY A 835 13.98 2.48 26.40
N THR A 836 14.01 1.29 25.82
CA THR A 836 14.26 1.12 24.38
C THR A 836 13.09 1.56 23.50
N THR A 837 13.41 1.93 22.26
CA THR A 837 12.39 2.22 21.23
C THR A 837 11.46 1.02 20.99
N LEU A 838 12.00 -0.20 20.96
CA LEU A 838 11.24 -1.44 20.75
C LEU A 838 10.16 -1.63 21.83
N TYR A 839 10.56 -1.54 23.09
CA TYR A 839 9.63 -1.67 24.22
C TYR A 839 8.58 -0.57 24.19
N SER A 840 8.99 0.67 23.94
CA SER A 840 8.09 1.82 23.98
C SER A 840 7.02 1.77 22.88
N ILE A 841 7.38 1.46 21.63
CA ILE A 841 6.39 1.32 20.55
C ILE A 841 5.43 0.16 20.84
N LYS A 842 5.96 -1.02 21.19
CA LYS A 842 5.13 -2.19 21.44
C LYS A 842 4.19 -2.01 22.63
N ASN A 843 4.75 -1.72 23.81
CA ASN A 843 3.99 -1.79 25.07
C ASN A 843 3.29 -0.48 25.41
N ASN A 844 3.87 0.68 25.05
CA ASN A 844 3.28 1.97 25.41
C ASN A 844 2.33 2.49 24.33
N CYS A 845 2.53 2.11 23.06
CA CYS A 845 1.60 2.49 21.97
C CYS A 845 0.59 1.41 21.61
N GLY A 846 0.81 0.17 22.04
CA GLY A 846 -0.16 -0.91 21.86
C GLY A 846 -1.39 -0.69 22.72
N VAL A 847 -2.56 -0.62 22.09
CA VAL A 847 -3.85 -0.56 22.77
C VAL A 847 -4.26 -1.97 23.15
N LYS A 848 -4.16 -2.27 24.46
CA LYS A 848 -4.67 -3.51 25.06
C LYS A 848 -6.15 -3.32 25.42
N ILE A 849 -6.98 -4.33 25.16
CA ILE A 849 -8.31 -4.37 25.77
C ILE A 849 -8.11 -4.78 27.23
N SER A 850 -8.30 -3.84 28.15
CA SER A 850 -8.49 -4.19 29.56
C SER A 850 -9.75 -5.05 29.67
N GLY A 851 -9.62 -6.20 30.32
CA GLY A 851 -10.71 -7.16 30.52
C GLY A 851 -11.79 -6.57 31.40
N ASP A 852 -12.72 -5.82 30.80
CA ASP A 852 -14.11 -5.60 31.26
C ASP A 852 -14.94 -4.78 30.24
N VAL A 853 -14.65 -4.86 28.95
CA VAL A 853 -15.49 -4.23 27.92
C VAL A 853 -16.65 -5.17 27.55
N PRO A 854 -17.92 -4.78 27.71
CA PRO A 854 -19.06 -5.62 27.35
C PRO A 854 -19.00 -6.02 25.88
N LEU A 855 -19.28 -7.30 25.55
CA LEU A 855 -19.41 -7.86 24.20
C LEU A 855 -20.20 -6.97 23.20
N LYS A 856 -21.08 -6.12 23.72
CA LYS A 856 -21.86 -5.11 22.98
C LYS A 856 -20.99 -4.02 22.32
N THR A 857 -19.82 -3.71 22.87
CA THR A 857 -18.88 -2.70 22.35
C THR A 857 -17.95 -3.28 21.29
N LEU A 858 -17.52 -4.55 21.45
CA LEU A 858 -16.74 -5.30 20.46
C LEU A 858 -17.52 -5.52 19.14
N ILE A 859 -18.81 -5.83 19.24
CA ILE A 859 -19.65 -6.02 18.04
C ILE A 859 -19.90 -4.69 17.30
N LYS A 860 -19.84 -3.54 17.99
CA LYS A 860 -19.91 -2.22 17.34
C LYS A 860 -18.66 -1.87 16.54
N GLN A 861 -17.51 -2.42 16.91
CA GLN A 861 -16.23 -2.23 16.21
C GLN A 861 -16.02 -3.26 15.07
N HIS A 862 -16.99 -4.15 14.85
CA HIS A 862 -16.91 -5.14 13.78
C HIS A 862 -16.99 -4.43 12.41
N PRO A 863 -16.09 -4.69 11.44
CA PRO A 863 -16.01 -3.96 10.18
C PRO A 863 -17.35 -3.86 9.44
N ILE A 864 -18.09 -4.97 9.38
CA ILE A 864 -19.42 -5.04 8.75
C ILE A 864 -20.48 -4.19 9.48
N ILE A 865 -20.42 -4.10 10.82
CA ILE A 865 -21.37 -3.28 11.61
C ILE A 865 -21.00 -1.79 11.52
N SER A 866 -19.70 -1.49 11.48
CA SER A 866 -19.18 -0.14 11.24
C SER A 866 -19.51 0.38 9.84
N GLN A 867 -19.51 -0.48 8.82
CA GLN A 867 -19.95 -0.12 7.46
C GLN A 867 -21.39 0.38 7.44
N TYR A 868 -22.32 -0.32 8.11
CA TYR A 868 -23.70 0.16 8.23
C TYR A 868 -23.83 1.46 9.04
N ASP A 869 -22.95 1.70 10.02
CA ASP A 869 -22.93 2.96 10.77
C ASP A 869 -22.45 4.14 9.93
N ASN A 870 -21.44 3.92 9.07
CA ASN A 870 -20.95 4.92 8.12
C ASN A 870 -22.01 5.24 7.06
N GLU A 871 -22.65 4.21 6.48
CA GLU A 871 -23.71 4.37 5.48
C GLU A 871 -24.91 5.18 6.03
N ILE A 872 -25.28 4.95 7.30
CA ILE A 872 -26.31 5.75 7.98
C ILE A 872 -25.86 7.21 8.18
N SER A 873 -24.59 7.44 8.50
CA SER A 873 -24.03 8.79 8.64
C SER A 873 -24.07 9.54 7.30
N GLU A 874 -23.69 8.88 6.22
CA GLU A 874 -23.72 9.42 4.85
C GLU A 874 -25.13 9.83 4.41
N TYR A 875 -26.14 8.98 4.64
CA TYR A 875 -27.52 9.34 4.34
C TYR A 875 -27.98 10.59 5.11
N ASN A 876 -27.52 10.77 6.36
CA ASN A 876 -27.84 11.95 7.17
C ASN A 876 -27.14 13.22 6.66
N GLU A 877 -25.88 13.13 6.25
CA GLU A 877 -25.16 14.26 5.65
C GLU A 877 -25.79 14.69 4.31
N LYS A 878 -26.22 13.74 3.48
CA LYS A 878 -26.90 13.99 2.21
C LYS A 878 -28.22 14.76 2.42
N ILE A 879 -29.00 14.39 3.44
CA ILE A 879 -30.19 15.14 3.85
C ILE A 879 -29.84 16.58 4.25
N GLN A 880 -28.74 16.78 4.99
CA GLN A 880 -28.30 18.10 5.41
C GLN A 880 -27.86 18.98 4.22
N GLN A 881 -27.16 18.40 3.25
CA GLN A 881 -26.75 19.10 2.02
C GLN A 881 -27.95 19.52 1.17
N LEU A 882 -28.94 18.64 0.99
CA LEU A 882 -30.16 18.95 0.23
C LEU A 882 -30.93 20.13 0.85
N HIS A 883 -31.05 20.17 2.17
CA HIS A 883 -31.66 21.30 2.89
C HIS A 883 -30.87 22.61 2.70
N ASN A 884 -29.54 22.55 2.69
CA ASN A 884 -28.70 23.71 2.47
C ASN A 884 -28.84 24.25 1.04
N ASN A 885 -28.87 23.38 0.03
CA ASN A 885 -29.06 23.78 -1.37
C ASN A 885 -30.41 24.48 -1.59
N LEU A 886 -31.49 23.92 -1.04
CA LEU A 886 -32.81 24.54 -1.10
C LEU A 886 -32.81 25.92 -0.44
N LYS A 887 -32.12 26.07 0.70
CA LYS A 887 -32.00 27.35 1.41
C LYS A 887 -31.28 28.41 0.58
N ILE A 888 -30.26 28.01 -0.18
CA ILE A 888 -29.52 28.89 -1.11
C ILE A 888 -30.45 29.36 -2.22
N ASP A 889 -31.15 28.45 -2.89
CA ASP A 889 -32.10 28.78 -3.95
C ASP A 889 -33.18 29.76 -3.47
N ILE A 890 -33.76 29.51 -2.29
CA ILE A 890 -34.77 30.39 -1.67
C ILE A 890 -34.20 31.80 -1.46
N ASN A 891 -32.96 31.91 -0.99
CA ASN A 891 -32.33 33.20 -0.73
C ASN A 891 -32.05 33.96 -2.02
N VAL A 892 -31.66 33.29 -3.11
CA VAL A 892 -31.44 33.92 -4.43
C VAL A 892 -32.73 34.54 -4.96
N TYR A 893 -33.85 33.81 -4.94
CA TYR A 893 -35.14 34.35 -5.39
C TYR A 893 -35.63 35.52 -4.51
N LYS A 894 -35.43 35.44 -3.20
CA LYS A 894 -35.75 36.54 -2.26
C LYS A 894 -34.94 37.80 -2.59
N GLN A 895 -33.64 37.66 -2.87
CA GLN A 895 -32.78 38.77 -3.25
C GLN A 895 -33.19 39.37 -4.60
N LYS A 896 -33.49 38.55 -5.60
CA LYS A 896 -33.97 39.00 -6.92
C LYS A 896 -35.28 39.80 -6.84
N ILE A 897 -36.23 39.36 -6.01
CA ILE A 897 -37.50 40.07 -5.78
C ILE A 897 -37.28 41.36 -5.00
N ASN A 898 -36.42 41.37 -3.98
CA ASN A 898 -36.09 42.59 -3.25
C ASN A 898 -35.42 43.61 -4.15
N ASN A 899 -34.58 43.18 -5.10
CA ASN A 899 -34.00 44.07 -6.10
C ASN A 899 -35.07 44.70 -7.00
N LEU A 900 -35.94 43.89 -7.60
CA LEU A 900 -37.01 44.40 -8.45
C LEU A 900 -37.93 45.39 -7.70
N LYS A 901 -38.17 45.15 -6.39
CA LYS A 901 -38.89 46.09 -5.52
C LYS A 901 -38.11 47.37 -5.22
N ASN A 902 -36.78 47.31 -5.18
CA ASN A 902 -35.94 48.49 -5.00
C ASN A 902 -35.84 49.31 -6.29
N LEU A 903 -35.86 48.67 -7.47
CA LEU A 903 -36.01 49.33 -8.78
C LEU A 903 -37.32 50.11 -8.88
N LEU A 904 -38.42 49.65 -8.28
CA LEU A 904 -39.67 50.44 -8.21
C LEU A 904 -39.54 51.74 -7.40
N LYS A 905 -38.47 51.91 -6.60
CA LYS A 905 -38.21 53.10 -5.79
C LYS A 905 -37.28 54.11 -6.49
N THR A 906 -36.78 53.79 -7.69
CA THR A 906 -35.99 54.72 -8.52
C THR A 906 -36.91 55.46 -9.50
N ASP A 907 -36.42 56.56 -10.09
CA ASP A 907 -37.16 57.36 -11.09
C ASP A 907 -37.37 56.58 -12.39
N LEU A 908 -38.45 55.80 -12.43
CA LEU A 908 -38.90 55.02 -13.59
C LEU A 908 -40.17 55.64 -14.19
N ASN A 909 -40.31 55.57 -15.52
CA ASN A 909 -41.52 56.00 -16.22
C ASN A 909 -42.69 55.01 -16.00
N ASP A 910 -43.92 55.40 -16.33
CA ASP A 910 -45.12 54.59 -16.06
C ASP A 910 -45.19 53.27 -16.84
N LEU A 911 -44.46 53.17 -17.96
CA LEU A 911 -44.33 51.93 -18.73
C LEU A 911 -43.35 50.98 -18.03
N GLU A 912 -42.19 51.50 -17.62
CA GLU A 912 -41.13 50.79 -16.89
C GLU A 912 -41.63 50.30 -15.52
N LYS A 913 -42.37 51.12 -14.77
CA LYS A 913 -43.00 50.69 -13.50
C LYS A 913 -43.96 49.53 -13.71
N ARG A 914 -44.74 49.54 -14.80
CA ARG A 914 -45.64 48.43 -15.17
C ARG A 914 -44.86 47.17 -15.56
N VAL A 915 -43.80 47.31 -16.36
CA VAL A 915 -42.91 46.20 -16.76
C VAL A 915 -42.19 45.59 -15.57
N VAL A 916 -41.64 46.40 -14.66
CA VAL A 916 -41.00 45.92 -13.42
C VAL A 916 -42.03 45.25 -12.50
N SER A 917 -43.23 45.80 -12.39
CA SER A 917 -44.32 45.19 -11.59
C SER A 917 -44.79 43.85 -12.18
N MET A 918 -44.88 43.73 -13.52
CA MET A 918 -45.13 42.47 -14.20
C MET A 918 -44.00 41.46 -13.94
N ASN A 919 -42.74 41.86 -14.09
CA ASN A 919 -41.59 41.01 -13.80
C ASN A 919 -41.55 40.56 -12.33
N ILE A 920 -41.95 41.39 -11.35
CA ILE A 920 -42.09 40.97 -9.95
C ILE A 920 -43.18 39.90 -9.80
N ARG A 921 -44.31 40.08 -10.49
CA ARG A 921 -45.44 39.14 -10.45
C ARG A 921 -45.06 37.80 -11.08
N ASP A 922 -44.38 37.82 -12.22
CA ASP A 922 -43.93 36.63 -12.92
C ASP A 922 -42.77 35.94 -12.21
N ALA A 923 -41.82 36.70 -11.64
CA ALA A 923 -40.77 36.16 -10.79
C ALA A 923 -41.35 35.49 -9.52
N ARG A 924 -42.40 36.06 -8.91
CA ARG A 924 -43.10 35.46 -7.76
C ARG A 924 -43.87 34.19 -8.15
N LYS A 925 -44.56 34.20 -9.30
CA LYS A 925 -45.23 32.99 -9.82
C LYS A 925 -44.23 31.87 -10.10
N THR A 926 -43.13 32.21 -10.77
CA THR A 926 -42.03 31.28 -11.08
C THR A 926 -41.39 30.77 -9.80
N GLN A 927 -41.10 31.63 -8.83
CA GLN A 927 -40.58 31.24 -7.52
C GLN A 927 -41.52 30.25 -6.81
N ASN A 928 -42.82 30.54 -6.74
CA ASN A 928 -43.78 29.67 -6.06
C ASN A 928 -43.93 28.31 -6.79
N ALA A 929 -43.91 28.31 -8.12
CA ALA A 929 -43.95 27.09 -8.92
C ALA A 929 -42.70 26.24 -8.72
N VAL A 930 -41.50 26.84 -8.88
CA VAL A 930 -40.21 26.17 -8.69
C VAL A 930 -40.05 25.69 -7.25
N MET A 931 -40.45 26.47 -6.25
CA MET A 931 -40.38 26.09 -4.84
C MET A 931 -41.33 24.92 -4.53
N LYS A 932 -42.52 24.90 -5.12
CA LYS A 932 -43.46 23.78 -4.96
C LYS A 932 -42.92 22.49 -5.61
N ILE A 933 -42.27 22.59 -6.77
CA ILE A 933 -41.62 21.47 -7.45
C ILE A 933 -40.42 20.97 -6.63
N LYS A 934 -39.47 21.84 -6.29
CA LYS A 934 -38.27 21.48 -5.52
C LYS A 934 -38.59 20.95 -4.12
N ASN A 935 -39.57 21.52 -3.41
CA ASN A 935 -40.00 20.99 -2.11
C ASN A 935 -40.64 19.59 -2.25
N LYS A 936 -41.37 19.34 -3.35
CA LYS A 936 -41.97 18.04 -3.63
C LYS A 936 -40.89 17.00 -3.98
N GLU A 937 -39.94 17.36 -4.85
CA GLU A 937 -38.79 16.52 -5.19
C GLU A 937 -37.93 16.23 -3.96
N MET A 938 -37.60 17.24 -3.16
CA MET A 938 -36.86 17.08 -1.91
C MET A 938 -37.62 16.19 -0.93
N SER A 939 -38.93 16.37 -0.76
CA SER A 939 -39.72 15.52 0.13
C SER A 939 -39.76 14.06 -0.35
N ILE A 940 -39.78 13.81 -1.66
CA ILE A 940 -39.70 12.45 -2.22
C ILE A 940 -38.33 11.83 -1.92
N ILE A 941 -37.24 12.58 -2.18
CA ILE A 941 -35.87 12.12 -1.94
C ILE A 941 -35.61 11.90 -0.44
N GLU A 942 -36.05 12.83 0.42
CA GLU A 942 -35.90 12.74 1.88
C GLU A 942 -36.68 11.54 2.44
N ASN A 943 -37.89 11.28 1.94
CA ASN A 943 -38.67 10.12 2.33
C ASN A 943 -38.02 8.81 1.86
N SER A 944 -37.44 8.77 0.66
CA SER A 944 -36.66 7.63 0.17
C SER A 944 -35.42 7.39 1.03
N LEU A 945 -34.63 8.42 1.32
CA LEU A 945 -33.44 8.29 2.17
C LEU A 945 -33.80 7.87 3.60
N LYS A 946 -34.92 8.34 4.16
CA LYS A 946 -35.43 7.89 5.47
C LYS A 946 -35.91 6.43 5.45
N GLU A 947 -36.49 5.98 4.34
CA GLU A 947 -36.83 4.57 4.11
C GLU A 947 -35.56 3.71 4.05
N ASP A 948 -34.53 4.16 3.35
CA ASP A 948 -33.25 3.47 3.20
C ASP A 948 -32.50 3.40 4.53
N ILE A 949 -32.45 4.49 5.31
CA ILE A 949 -31.96 4.49 6.70
C ILE A 949 -32.69 3.42 7.54
N LYS A 950 -34.02 3.34 7.44
CA LYS A 950 -34.80 2.32 8.17
C LYS A 950 -34.49 0.90 7.70
N LYS A 951 -34.33 0.67 6.40
CA LYS A 951 -33.97 -0.64 5.82
C LYS A 951 -32.56 -1.05 6.25
N THR A 952 -31.60 -0.15 6.16
CA THR A 952 -30.20 -0.36 6.56
C THR A 952 -30.10 -0.58 8.06
N GLN A 953 -30.85 0.15 8.89
CA GLN A 953 -30.94 -0.10 10.33
C GLN A 953 -31.53 -1.50 10.64
N LYS A 954 -32.57 -1.93 9.92
CA LYS A 954 -33.12 -3.28 10.07
C LYS A 954 -32.14 -4.37 9.61
N LYS A 955 -31.40 -4.15 8.52
CA LYS A 955 -30.34 -5.07 8.04
C LYS A 955 -29.21 -5.17 9.07
N LYS A 956 -28.75 -4.04 9.60
CA LYS A 956 -27.78 -3.93 10.69
C LYS A 956 -28.23 -4.73 11.91
N ASP A 957 -29.46 -4.54 12.38
CA ASP A 957 -29.99 -5.24 13.54
C ASP A 957 -30.17 -6.75 13.30
N LYS A 958 -30.55 -7.15 12.07
CA LYS A 958 -30.66 -8.56 11.68
C LYS A 958 -29.27 -9.21 11.63
N LYS A 959 -28.28 -8.57 11.01
CA LYS A 959 -26.91 -9.08 10.92
C LYS A 959 -26.22 -9.07 12.28
N TYR A 960 -26.44 -8.06 13.12
CA TYR A 960 -26.00 -8.03 14.51
C TYR A 960 -26.55 -9.23 15.30
N LYS A 961 -27.83 -9.56 15.14
CA LYS A 961 -28.44 -10.75 15.77
C LYS A 961 -27.90 -12.05 15.21
N VAL A 962 -27.63 -12.13 13.91
CA VAL A 962 -27.02 -13.30 13.25
C VAL A 962 -25.60 -13.50 13.74
N VAL A 963 -24.71 -12.51 13.62
CA VAL A 963 -23.32 -12.57 14.10
C VAL A 963 -23.27 -12.95 15.58
N ARG A 964 -24.12 -12.35 16.42
CA ARG A 964 -24.21 -12.71 17.85
C ARG A 964 -24.69 -14.15 18.08
N LYS A 965 -25.59 -14.69 17.25
CA LYS A 965 -26.07 -16.07 17.33
C LYS A 965 -25.03 -17.05 16.77
N THR A 966 -24.41 -16.75 15.64
CA THR A 966 -23.37 -17.54 14.98
C THR A 966 -22.16 -17.71 15.90
N ILE A 967 -21.67 -16.62 16.50
CA ILE A 967 -20.57 -16.69 17.48
C ILE A 967 -20.97 -17.57 18.68
N LYS A 968 -22.22 -17.46 19.19
CA LYS A 968 -22.70 -18.32 20.27
C LYS A 968 -22.91 -19.79 19.86
N HIS A 969 -23.23 -20.05 18.60
CA HIS A 969 -23.50 -21.40 18.09
C HIS A 969 -22.19 -22.12 17.76
N MET A 970 -21.23 -21.44 17.12
CA MET A 970 -19.87 -21.95 16.88
C MET A 970 -19.19 -22.37 18.20
N ILE A 971 -19.30 -21.54 19.25
CA ILE A 971 -18.82 -21.86 20.61
C ILE A 971 -19.46 -23.12 21.21
N LYS A 972 -20.71 -23.44 20.83
CA LYS A 972 -21.47 -24.58 21.35
C LYS A 972 -21.29 -25.84 20.49
N ASP A 973 -21.13 -25.67 19.18
CA ASP A 973 -21.03 -26.74 18.19
C ASP A 973 -19.61 -27.30 18.11
N GLU A 974 -18.55 -26.50 18.26
CA GLU A 974 -17.18 -27.03 18.42
C GLU A 974 -17.07 -27.94 19.66
N LYS A 975 -17.68 -27.54 20.79
CA LYS A 975 -17.71 -28.36 22.02
C LYS A 975 -18.49 -29.67 21.89
N ARG A 976 -19.39 -29.78 20.90
CA ARG A 976 -20.21 -30.97 20.63
C ARG A 976 -19.58 -31.84 19.54
N ASN A 977 -19.08 -31.24 18.46
CA ASN A 977 -18.45 -31.91 17.34
C ASN A 977 -17.16 -32.61 17.76
N ASP A 978 -16.36 -32.05 18.67
CA ASP A 978 -15.18 -32.74 19.20
C ASP A 978 -15.53 -34.02 19.99
N LYS A 979 -16.70 -34.08 20.63
CA LYS A 979 -17.18 -35.25 21.37
C LYS A 979 -17.86 -36.30 20.50
N GLU A 980 -18.53 -35.87 19.42
CA GLU A 980 -19.18 -36.77 18.45
C GLU A 980 -18.14 -37.35 17.47
N ARG A 981 -17.15 -36.57 17.01
CA ARG A 981 -16.07 -37.02 16.12
C ARG A 981 -15.22 -38.14 16.73
N GLN A 982 -14.89 -38.04 18.02
CA GLN A 982 -14.20 -39.11 18.77
C GLN A 982 -15.04 -40.39 18.99
N LYS A 983 -16.38 -40.28 18.94
CA LYS A 983 -17.30 -41.43 19.07
C LYS A 983 -17.60 -42.10 17.73
N GLU A 984 -17.69 -41.32 16.66
CA GLU A 984 -17.96 -41.80 15.31
C GLU A 984 -16.74 -42.46 14.67
N GLU A 985 -15.52 -41.92 14.87
CA GLU A 985 -14.28 -42.60 14.46
C GLU A 985 -14.19 -44.04 15.04
N LYS A 986 -14.58 -44.21 16.31
CA LYS A 986 -14.55 -45.52 16.99
C LYS A 986 -15.66 -46.48 16.53
N LYS A 987 -16.76 -45.98 15.97
CA LYS A 987 -17.86 -46.79 15.42
C LYS A 987 -17.65 -47.14 13.95
N LEU A 988 -17.14 -46.21 13.15
CA LEU A 988 -16.86 -46.39 11.72
C LEU A 988 -15.79 -47.47 11.49
N LEU A 989 -14.78 -47.53 12.36
CA LEU A 989 -13.73 -48.56 12.36
C LEU A 989 -14.23 -49.97 12.72
N LYS A 990 -15.37 -50.09 13.42
CA LYS A 990 -15.97 -51.39 13.80
C LYS A 990 -16.93 -51.94 12.74
N LEU A 991 -17.68 -51.07 12.06
CA LEU A 991 -18.65 -51.45 11.03
C LEU A 991 -18.01 -51.86 9.71
N LYS A 992 -16.93 -51.19 9.29
CA LYS A 992 -16.22 -51.51 8.03
C LYS A 992 -15.47 -52.85 8.01
N ARG A 993 -15.38 -53.56 9.15
CA ARG A 993 -14.72 -54.88 9.26
C ARG A 993 -15.68 -56.07 9.18
N GLN A 994 -17.00 -55.84 9.06
CA GLN A 994 -18.03 -56.88 9.18
C GLN A 994 -18.75 -57.25 7.88
N GLN A 995 -18.39 -56.67 6.72
CA GLN A 995 -19.01 -57.02 5.43
C GLN A 995 -17.95 -57.55 4.46
N GLU A 996 -18.11 -58.80 4.04
CA GLU A 996 -17.21 -59.54 3.12
C GLU A 996 -17.35 -59.12 1.66
N ASP A 997 -16.28 -59.37 0.89
CA ASP A 997 -16.09 -59.26 -0.56
C ASP A 997 -16.02 -57.86 -1.19
N HIS A 998 -14.95 -57.12 -0.87
CA HIS A 998 -14.47 -56.01 -1.72
C HIS A 998 -13.07 -56.30 -2.25
N VAL A 999 -12.92 -56.39 -3.57
CA VAL A 999 -11.62 -56.32 -4.24
C VAL A 999 -11.23 -54.85 -4.28
N GLU A 1000 -10.17 -54.47 -3.55
CA GLU A 1000 -9.62 -53.11 -3.57
C GLU A 1000 -8.67 -52.95 -4.77
N GLU A 1001 -9.00 -52.03 -5.67
CA GLU A 1001 -8.14 -51.57 -6.76
C GLU A 1001 -6.95 -50.78 -6.18
N ILE A 1002 -5.71 -51.22 -6.41
CA ILE A 1002 -4.50 -50.60 -5.83
C ILE A 1002 -4.18 -49.29 -6.55
N LYS A 1003 -4.44 -48.14 -5.91
CA LYS A 1003 -4.26 -46.80 -6.48
C LYS A 1003 -2.95 -46.12 -6.08
N HIS A 1004 -2.22 -46.66 -5.10
CA HIS A 1004 -1.01 -46.01 -4.57
C HIS A 1004 0.23 -46.24 -5.47
N GLU A 1005 0.85 -45.17 -5.97
CA GLU A 1005 1.95 -45.18 -6.95
C GLU A 1005 3.16 -46.04 -6.52
N LEU A 1006 3.58 -45.94 -5.26
CA LEU A 1006 4.66 -46.78 -4.68
C LEU A 1006 4.32 -48.29 -4.70
N LEU A 1007 3.05 -48.65 -4.47
CA LEU A 1007 2.60 -50.05 -4.48
C LEU A 1007 2.46 -50.56 -5.91
N GLN A 1008 2.01 -49.73 -6.85
CA GLN A 1008 1.96 -50.08 -8.28
C GLN A 1008 3.37 -50.37 -8.84
N GLY A 1009 4.36 -49.54 -8.49
CA GLY A 1009 5.76 -49.77 -8.89
C GLY A 1009 6.33 -51.08 -8.34
N LEU A 1010 6.07 -51.40 -7.07
CA LEU A 1010 6.48 -52.67 -6.46
C LEU A 1010 5.74 -53.86 -7.09
N VAL A 1011 4.43 -53.75 -7.35
CA VAL A 1011 3.65 -54.79 -8.02
C VAL A 1011 4.19 -55.06 -9.43
N HIS A 1012 4.49 -54.03 -10.21
CA HIS A 1012 5.08 -54.19 -11.54
C HIS A 1012 6.46 -54.87 -11.48
N LYS A 1013 7.33 -54.45 -10.57
CA LYS A 1013 8.67 -55.04 -10.36
C LYS A 1013 8.59 -56.54 -10.06
N TYR A 1014 7.71 -56.93 -9.14
CA TYR A 1014 7.55 -58.34 -8.77
C TYR A 1014 6.73 -59.14 -9.78
N LYS A 1015 5.87 -58.52 -10.59
CA LYS A 1015 5.23 -59.18 -11.75
C LYS A 1015 6.28 -59.59 -12.80
N GLY A 1016 7.25 -58.73 -13.07
CA GLY A 1016 8.40 -59.07 -13.93
C GLY A 1016 9.23 -60.23 -13.38
N LYS A 1017 9.61 -60.18 -12.10
CA LYS A 1017 10.34 -61.30 -11.45
C LYS A 1017 9.56 -62.62 -11.47
N ILE A 1018 8.24 -62.58 -11.27
CA ILE A 1018 7.41 -63.78 -11.33
C ILE A 1018 7.43 -64.38 -12.74
N MET A 1019 7.42 -63.55 -13.80
CA MET A 1019 7.52 -64.02 -15.18
C MET A 1019 8.90 -64.64 -15.46
N ASP A 1020 9.98 -64.00 -15.00
CA ASP A 1020 11.35 -64.54 -15.15
C ASP A 1020 11.50 -65.90 -14.42
N ASP A 1021 11.00 -65.99 -13.18
CA ASP A 1021 11.02 -67.23 -12.38
C ASP A 1021 10.18 -68.37 -13.03
N MET A 1022 9.15 -68.01 -13.80
CA MET A 1022 8.31 -68.97 -14.53
C MET A 1022 8.99 -69.48 -15.80
N VAL A 1023 9.68 -68.62 -16.55
CA VAL A 1023 10.47 -69.01 -17.73
C VAL A 1023 11.57 -69.99 -17.33
N GLU A 1024 12.26 -69.73 -16.23
CA GLU A 1024 13.32 -70.62 -15.72
C GLU A 1024 12.76 -71.99 -15.25
N LEU A 1025 11.51 -72.02 -14.78
CA LEU A 1025 10.83 -73.27 -14.42
C LEU A 1025 10.48 -74.10 -15.66
N ASP A 1026 9.97 -73.46 -16.72
CA ASP A 1026 9.59 -74.12 -17.97
C ASP A 1026 10.82 -74.70 -18.69
N GLU A 1027 11.95 -73.99 -18.70
CA GLU A 1027 13.23 -74.51 -19.21
C GLU A 1027 13.66 -75.79 -18.48
N ARG A 1028 13.63 -75.79 -17.14
CA ARG A 1028 13.96 -76.97 -16.33
C ARG A 1028 12.98 -78.13 -16.49
N MET A 1029 11.72 -77.84 -16.85
CA MET A 1029 10.71 -78.86 -17.10
C MET A 1029 10.91 -79.50 -18.48
N MET A 1030 11.24 -78.73 -19.51
CA MET A 1030 11.59 -79.25 -20.84
C MET A 1030 12.87 -80.10 -20.81
N GLU A 1031 13.89 -79.71 -20.05
CA GLU A 1031 15.09 -80.54 -19.85
C GLU A 1031 14.76 -81.90 -19.21
N LYS A 1032 13.83 -81.92 -18.24
CA LYS A 1032 13.42 -83.18 -17.59
C LYS A 1032 12.54 -84.07 -18.46
N GLU A 1033 11.75 -83.50 -19.36
CA GLU A 1033 10.97 -84.28 -20.33
C GLU A 1033 11.85 -84.89 -21.41
N THR A 1034 12.80 -84.13 -21.94
CA THR A 1034 13.81 -84.64 -22.89
C THR A 1034 14.66 -85.76 -22.28
N GLU A 1035 15.09 -85.64 -21.02
CA GLU A 1035 15.78 -86.72 -20.30
C GLU A 1035 14.91 -87.98 -20.11
N LYS A 1036 13.61 -87.82 -19.82
CA LYS A 1036 12.68 -88.96 -19.65
C LYS A 1036 12.36 -89.65 -20.97
N GLU A 1037 12.27 -88.92 -22.07
CA GLU A 1037 12.03 -89.45 -23.40
C GLU A 1037 13.26 -90.25 -23.88
N ASN A 1038 14.46 -89.71 -23.68
CA ASN A 1038 15.72 -90.42 -23.92
C ASN A 1038 15.83 -91.72 -23.09
N ALA A 1039 15.41 -91.69 -21.82
CA ALA A 1039 15.39 -92.87 -20.95
C ALA A 1039 14.30 -93.91 -21.32
N ARG A 1040 13.19 -93.50 -21.94
CA ARG A 1040 12.17 -94.42 -22.48
C ARG A 1040 12.69 -95.14 -23.73
N ASN A 1041 13.30 -94.41 -24.65
CA ASN A 1041 13.89 -94.98 -25.87
C ASN A 1041 15.00 -96.01 -25.55
N GLU A 1042 15.84 -95.75 -24.54
CA GLU A 1042 16.83 -96.74 -24.09
C GLU A 1042 16.22 -97.99 -23.43
N LYS A 1043 15.10 -97.86 -22.72
CA LYS A 1043 14.42 -99.00 -22.08
C LYS A 1043 13.74 -99.90 -23.09
N GLU A 1044 13.20 -99.35 -24.17
CA GLU A 1044 12.54 -100.08 -25.24
C GLU A 1044 13.54 -100.91 -26.06
N GLN A 1045 14.69 -100.32 -26.41
CA GLN A 1045 15.82 -101.04 -27.03
C GLN A 1045 16.38 -102.16 -26.15
N LYS A 1046 16.44 -101.96 -24.82
CA LYS A 1046 16.85 -103.01 -23.86
C LYS A 1046 15.80 -104.13 -23.69
N LYS A 1047 14.51 -103.86 -23.92
CA LYS A 1047 13.42 -104.84 -23.83
C LYS A 1047 13.41 -105.77 -25.05
N GLU A 1048 13.55 -105.23 -26.26
CA GLU A 1048 13.68 -106.03 -27.49
C GLU A 1048 14.91 -106.95 -27.46
N LYS A 1049 16.04 -106.47 -26.93
CA LYS A 1049 17.25 -107.27 -26.76
C LYS A 1049 17.07 -108.44 -25.78
N ARG A 1050 16.29 -108.24 -24.70
CA ARG A 1050 15.97 -109.27 -23.70
C ARG A 1050 14.96 -110.31 -24.18
N GLU A 1051 14.00 -109.95 -25.04
CA GLU A 1051 13.06 -110.92 -25.62
C GLU A 1051 13.74 -111.86 -26.62
N ARG A 1052 14.66 -111.35 -27.46
CA ARG A 1052 15.50 -112.19 -28.34
C ARG A 1052 16.36 -113.19 -27.56
N GLU A 1053 16.89 -112.83 -26.40
CA GLU A 1053 17.67 -113.74 -25.55
C GLU A 1053 16.81 -114.77 -24.80
N LYS A 1054 15.58 -114.42 -24.39
CA LYS A 1054 14.65 -115.37 -23.76
C LYS A 1054 14.20 -116.46 -24.73
N LEU A 1055 13.87 -116.10 -25.98
CA LEU A 1055 13.49 -117.06 -27.01
C LEU A 1055 14.61 -118.08 -27.29
N LYS A 1056 15.87 -117.62 -27.34
CA LYS A 1056 17.04 -118.49 -27.49
C LYS A 1056 17.20 -119.47 -26.32
N LYS A 1057 17.00 -119.03 -25.08
CA LYS A 1057 17.13 -119.88 -23.87
C LYS A 1057 15.98 -120.86 -23.68
N GLU A 1058 14.79 -120.56 -24.21
CA GLU A 1058 13.62 -121.44 -24.10
C GLU A 1058 13.70 -122.64 -25.06
N VAL A 1059 14.18 -122.41 -26.29
CA VAL A 1059 14.49 -123.48 -27.26
C VAL A 1059 15.54 -124.45 -26.71
N GLU A 1060 16.58 -123.93 -26.04
CA GLU A 1060 17.64 -124.75 -25.44
C GLU A 1060 17.18 -125.54 -24.20
N ARG A 1061 16.16 -125.04 -23.47
CA ARG A 1061 15.60 -125.69 -22.27
C ARG A 1061 14.64 -126.82 -22.60
N LEU A 1062 13.93 -126.73 -23.73
CA LEU A 1062 13.04 -127.79 -24.23
C LEU A 1062 13.82 -129.02 -24.70
N SER A 1063 14.95 -128.84 -25.40
CA SER A 1063 15.78 -130.00 -25.81
C SER A 1063 16.35 -130.75 -24.60
N ARG A 1064 16.86 -130.03 -23.59
CA ARG A 1064 17.39 -130.64 -22.35
C ARG A 1064 16.33 -131.31 -21.46
N LYS A 1065 15.03 -131.03 -21.65
CA LYS A 1065 13.94 -131.72 -20.92
C LYS A 1065 13.60 -133.07 -21.54
N LEU A 1066 13.60 -133.17 -22.87
CA LEU A 1066 13.42 -134.42 -23.60
C LEU A 1066 14.51 -135.44 -23.25
N ASP A 1067 15.76 -135.00 -23.10
CA ASP A 1067 16.88 -135.87 -22.71
C ASP A 1067 16.74 -136.39 -21.27
N LYS A 1068 16.19 -135.57 -20.36
CA LYS A 1068 15.98 -135.92 -18.95
C LYS A 1068 14.81 -136.88 -18.69
N GLU A 1069 13.84 -136.98 -19.59
CA GLU A 1069 12.77 -137.99 -19.48
C GLU A 1069 13.26 -139.38 -19.90
N ARG A 1070 14.06 -139.48 -20.98
CA ARG A 1070 14.72 -140.73 -21.40
C ARG A 1070 15.64 -141.32 -20.33
N GLU A 1071 16.39 -140.49 -19.61
CA GLU A 1071 17.27 -140.96 -18.52
C GLU A 1071 16.51 -141.42 -17.25
N LYS A 1072 15.36 -140.80 -16.93
CA LYS A 1072 14.59 -141.12 -15.72
C LYS A 1072 13.88 -142.46 -15.80
N GLU A 1073 13.47 -142.89 -16.98
CA GLU A 1073 12.83 -144.19 -17.19
C GLU A 1073 13.83 -145.34 -16.97
N ASN A 1074 15.07 -145.18 -17.45
CA ASN A 1074 16.13 -146.18 -17.30
C ASN A 1074 16.64 -146.32 -15.85
N LYS A 1075 16.75 -145.22 -15.08
CA LYS A 1075 17.24 -145.27 -13.69
C LYS A 1075 16.21 -145.82 -12.68
N LYS A 1076 14.90 -145.68 -12.92
CA LYS A 1076 13.86 -146.26 -12.05
C LYS A 1076 13.90 -147.80 -12.03
N LYS A 1077 14.26 -148.43 -13.16
CA LYS A 1077 14.43 -149.89 -13.23
C LYS A 1077 15.63 -150.40 -12.40
N GLN A 1078 16.72 -149.65 -12.29
CA GLN A 1078 17.97 -150.13 -11.67
C GLN A 1078 18.06 -150.03 -10.14
N GLN A 1079 17.40 -149.08 -9.47
CA GLN A 1079 17.56 -148.93 -8.01
C GLN A 1079 16.53 -149.67 -7.15
N GLN A 1080 15.44 -150.14 -7.76
CA GLN A 1080 14.50 -151.03 -7.07
C GLN A 1080 15.19 -152.34 -6.65
N GLU A 1081 16.17 -152.81 -7.44
CA GLU A 1081 17.06 -153.94 -7.10
C GLU A 1081 18.00 -153.62 -5.92
N LEU A 1082 18.56 -152.41 -5.84
CA LEU A 1082 19.57 -152.08 -4.82
C LEU A 1082 19.00 -151.98 -3.39
N ARG A 1083 17.72 -151.64 -3.25
CA ARG A 1083 17.02 -151.53 -1.95
C ARG A 1083 16.86 -152.89 -1.25
N GLU A 1084 16.83 -153.99 -1.99
CA GLU A 1084 16.79 -155.32 -1.42
C GLU A 1084 18.14 -155.73 -0.82
N THR A 1085 19.24 -155.26 -1.41
CA THR A 1085 20.61 -155.60 -0.96
C THR A 1085 21.02 -155.00 0.39
N LYS A 1086 20.71 -153.74 0.72
CA LYS A 1086 21.24 -153.11 1.96
C LYS A 1086 20.43 -153.38 3.22
N LYS A 1087 19.21 -153.92 3.11
CA LYS A 1087 18.52 -154.51 4.28
C LYS A 1087 19.38 -155.60 4.95
N ARG A 1088 20.27 -156.28 4.21
CA ARG A 1088 21.25 -157.22 4.78
C ARG A 1088 22.33 -156.55 5.65
N GLU A 1089 22.80 -155.35 5.33
CA GLU A 1089 23.89 -154.69 6.11
C GLU A 1089 23.42 -154.20 7.49
N LYS A 1090 22.12 -153.91 7.65
CA LYS A 1090 21.54 -153.52 8.94
C LYS A 1090 21.67 -154.59 10.03
N LEU A 1091 21.91 -155.86 9.66
CA LEU A 1091 22.17 -156.94 10.61
C LEU A 1091 23.59 -156.90 11.21
N LEU A 1092 24.57 -156.31 10.51
CA LEU A 1092 26.00 -156.47 10.84
C LEU A 1092 26.54 -155.50 11.91
N LYS A 1093 26.00 -154.28 12.03
CA LYS A 1093 26.50 -153.31 13.04
C LYS A 1093 25.88 -153.46 14.43
N ALA A 1094 24.87 -154.32 14.59
CA ALA A 1094 24.38 -154.79 15.88
C ALA A 1094 25.50 -155.40 16.77
N ASN A 1095 26.66 -155.75 16.20
CA ASN A 1095 27.79 -156.35 16.91
C ASN A 1095 28.81 -155.37 17.52
N ALA A 1096 28.80 -154.06 17.20
CA ALA A 1096 29.85 -153.15 17.70
C ALA A 1096 29.57 -152.54 19.09
N ARG A 1097 28.37 -152.74 19.67
CA ARG A 1097 27.98 -152.24 21.00
C ARG A 1097 28.62 -153.00 22.19
N LYS A 1098 29.72 -153.74 21.97
CA LYS A 1098 30.36 -154.61 23.00
C LYS A 1098 31.79 -154.22 23.40
N THR A 1099 32.38 -153.12 22.93
CA THR A 1099 33.79 -152.79 23.21
C THR A 1099 34.02 -151.29 23.50
N LYS A 1100 34.70 -151.00 24.61
CA LYS A 1100 35.08 -149.69 25.25
C LYS A 1100 33.99 -149.10 26.18
N LYS A 1101 33.92 -149.24 27.51
CA LYS A 1101 34.81 -149.64 28.63
C LYS A 1101 36.24 -149.10 28.61
N ASN A 1102 36.47 -148.11 29.49
CA ASN A 1102 37.73 -147.60 30.02
C ASN A 1102 38.65 -146.85 29.05
N ASN A 1103 38.64 -145.52 29.12
CA ASN A 1103 39.74 -144.71 29.68
C ASN A 1103 39.42 -143.22 29.62
#